data_AF-A0A510Y510-F1
#
_entry.id   AF-A0A510Y510-F1
#
_cell.length_a   1.000
_cell.length_b   1.000
_cell.length_c   1.000
_cell.angle_alpha   90.00
_cell.angle_beta   90.00
_cell.angle_gamma   90.00
#
_symmetry.space_group_name_H-M   'P 1'
#
loop_
_entity.id
_entity.type
_entity.pdbx_description
1 polymer ?
#
loop_
_entity_poly.entity_id
_entity_poly.type
_entity_poly.pdbx_seq_one_letter_code
_entity_poly.pdbx_strand_id
1 'polypeptide(L)'
;MITNVKKVKNLWNENEASKFKTGVEQLRYRSNLLGQDRSVCNWGGGNTSLKTTEKDFRGRDIEVMWVKGSGSDLATMEEKHFTALSMEDIRPLMEREEMPDEEMVAYLRHCMIDPGHPRSSIETLLHAFLPFKHVDHTHPDAIISICCADNGKDIAREIFGDRFVWVPYVRPGFTLSKMIAEGVQENPKAEMVLMEKHGLVTWGETSKESYDQTIEVIQEAEDYIVKTQESQQTVFGGEDTKALPEEERKELLAEVMPVIRGAVSDHKKMILSYSDDEAVLEFVNSKDAPELSQVGAACPDHLVHTKRTPLFVDWKPSEGKDVLIEKIKTGVETYKQEYTQYFERNKNEGDTMFEPAPRVILIPGVGMVNTGKDKRMANVSGALYHRAIAVMKGSTALGSFVSLSENESYNVEYWPLELYKLSLAPPEAEFSRQVAFITGGAGGIGSAACRELLGDGAHVVIADLNADGAKEKADEYTQAYGEERAYDVAMDVTSEEAVAAAFKEAALQYGGVDIIVNNAGLASSSPLDETTLKQWQLNMDVLGTGYFLVAREAFTQMKAQGTGGNMVFVGSKNSVYAGKNAAAYSSAKALETHLARCIAAEGGEYGIRVNSVLPDAVLQGSKIWSSSWKEERAAAYGIDPDELDEHYRKRTTLLVNIYPEDIAEAIAFFASTKSEKTTGCMLTVDGGVPAAFTR
;
A
#
# COMPACT_ATOMS: atom_id res chain seq x y z
N MET A 1 17.10 -4.13 29.48
CA MET A 1 15.76 -3.58 29.75
C MET A 1 14.83 -4.35 28.86
N ILE A 2 14.08 -5.29 29.42
CA ILE A 2 13.22 -6.20 28.64
C ILE A 2 12.12 -5.32 28.03
N THR A 3 11.98 -5.44 26.71
CA THR A 3 11.05 -4.70 25.86
C THR A 3 9.65 -4.74 26.44
N ASN A 4 8.97 -3.59 26.46
CA ASN A 4 7.55 -3.50 26.76
C ASN A 4 6.79 -4.29 25.68
N VAL A 5 6.59 -5.58 25.89
CA VAL A 5 5.63 -6.35 25.08
C VAL A 5 4.28 -5.67 25.30
N LYS A 6 3.74 -5.09 24.22
CA LYS A 6 2.50 -4.34 24.27
C LYS A 6 1.37 -5.34 24.51
N LYS A 7 1.03 -5.58 25.77
CA LYS A 7 -0.09 -6.43 26.18
C LYS A 7 -1.36 -5.97 25.48
N VAL A 8 -2.18 -6.93 25.04
CA VAL A 8 -3.51 -6.65 24.50
C VAL A 8 -4.31 -5.91 25.55
N LYS A 9 -4.91 -4.79 25.17
CA LYS A 9 -5.68 -3.95 26.08
C LYS A 9 -7.16 -4.23 25.91
N ASN A 10 -7.88 -4.35 27.03
CA ASN A 10 -9.32 -4.24 27.01
C ASN A 10 -9.69 -2.77 26.69
N LEU A 11 -10.28 -2.53 25.53
CA LEU A 11 -10.68 -1.22 25.02
C LEU A 11 -12.18 -0.94 25.20
N TRP A 12 -12.93 -1.84 25.85
CA TRP A 12 -14.37 -1.67 26.05
C TRP A 12 -14.65 -0.43 26.90
N ASN A 13 -15.50 0.45 26.39
CA ASN A 13 -15.91 1.66 27.08
C ASN A 13 -17.43 1.68 27.26
N GLU A 14 -17.90 1.59 28.51
CA GLU A 14 -19.33 1.53 28.81
C GLU A 14 -20.12 2.75 28.35
N ASN A 15 -19.51 3.94 28.39
CA ASN A 15 -20.17 5.17 27.95
C ASN A 15 -20.36 5.17 26.43
N GLU A 16 -19.37 4.71 25.66
CA GLU A 16 -19.51 4.55 24.20
C GLU A 16 -20.48 3.41 23.86
N ALA A 17 -20.34 2.26 24.53
CA ALA A 17 -21.22 1.10 24.35
C ALA A 17 -22.70 1.45 24.55
N SER A 18 -23.01 2.30 25.55
CA SER A 18 -24.39 2.73 25.85
C SER A 18 -25.06 3.55 24.74
N LYS A 19 -24.30 4.07 23.76
CA LYS A 19 -24.84 4.80 22.61
C LYS A 19 -25.46 3.87 21.57
N PHE A 20 -25.05 2.60 21.55
CA PHE A 20 -25.50 1.58 20.60
C PHE A 20 -26.70 0.81 21.18
N LYS A 21 -27.88 1.01 20.57
CA LYS A 21 -29.17 0.58 21.13
C LYS A 21 -29.66 -0.75 20.55
N THR A 22 -29.27 -1.07 19.34
CA THR A 22 -29.63 -2.32 18.66
C THR A 22 -28.50 -3.36 18.79
N GLY A 23 -28.84 -4.64 18.62
CA GLY A 23 -27.85 -5.72 18.65
C GLY A 23 -26.79 -5.57 17.56
N VAL A 24 -27.17 -5.14 16.35
CA VAL A 24 -26.24 -4.96 15.22
C VAL A 24 -25.29 -3.77 15.46
N GLU A 25 -25.78 -2.68 16.04
CA GLU A 25 -24.94 -1.56 16.48
C GLU A 25 -23.90 -2.00 17.53
N GLN A 26 -24.29 -2.85 18.47
CA GLN A 26 -23.38 -3.39 19.49
C GLN A 26 -22.38 -4.40 18.88
N LEU A 27 -22.82 -5.22 17.91
CA LEU A 27 -21.94 -6.09 17.14
C LEU A 27 -20.87 -5.26 16.41
N ARG A 28 -21.28 -4.20 15.70
CA ARG A 28 -20.37 -3.26 15.03
C ARG A 28 -19.34 -2.69 16.00
N TYR A 29 -19.78 -2.23 17.18
CA TYR A 29 -18.87 -1.69 18.19
C TYR A 29 -17.81 -2.72 18.61
N ARG A 30 -18.25 -3.95 18.94
CA ARG A 30 -17.36 -5.06 19.29
C ARG A 30 -16.37 -5.38 18.16
N SER A 31 -16.86 -5.50 16.91
CA SER A 31 -16.03 -5.77 15.74
C SER A 31 -14.92 -4.73 15.60
N ASN A 32 -15.26 -3.44 15.73
CA ASN A 32 -14.30 -2.33 15.60
C ASN A 32 -13.24 -2.37 16.70
N LEU A 33 -13.60 -2.67 17.95
CA LEU A 33 -12.63 -2.81 19.04
C LEU A 33 -11.65 -3.97 18.78
N LEU A 34 -12.14 -5.13 18.35
CA LEU A 34 -11.30 -6.30 18.03
C LEU A 34 -10.38 -6.03 16.84
N GLY A 35 -10.88 -5.34 15.80
CA GLY A 35 -10.09 -5.00 14.62
C GLY A 35 -9.08 -3.88 14.83
N GLN A 36 -9.31 -2.99 15.80
CA GLN A 36 -8.41 -1.87 16.11
C GLN A 36 -7.05 -2.34 16.65
N ASP A 37 -7.03 -3.42 17.44
CA ASP A 37 -5.79 -4.04 17.89
C ASP A 37 -5.32 -5.10 16.90
N ARG A 38 -4.26 -4.78 16.15
CA ARG A 38 -3.77 -5.66 15.09
C ARG A 38 -3.05 -6.90 15.61
N SER A 39 -2.69 -6.97 16.89
CA SER A 39 -2.23 -8.23 17.49
C SER A 39 -3.37 -9.21 17.77
N VAL A 40 -4.63 -8.74 17.77
CA VAL A 40 -5.84 -9.57 17.97
C VAL A 40 -6.43 -10.02 16.65
N CYS A 41 -6.52 -9.13 15.66
CA CYS A 41 -7.12 -9.44 14.37
C CYS A 41 -6.35 -8.90 13.16
N ASN A 42 -6.24 -9.72 12.13
CA ASN A 42 -5.58 -9.39 10.86
C ASN A 42 -6.36 -8.34 10.07
N TRP A 43 -5.65 -7.62 9.19
CA TRP A 43 -6.29 -6.81 8.14
C TRP A 43 -7.15 -7.70 7.26
N GLY A 44 -8.43 -7.34 7.08
CA GLY A 44 -9.38 -8.14 6.31
C GLY A 44 -9.78 -9.48 6.94
N GLY A 45 -9.00 -10.00 7.89
CA GLY A 45 -9.24 -11.25 8.62
C GLY A 45 -10.26 -11.13 9.75
N GLY A 46 -10.51 -12.27 10.41
CA GLY A 46 -11.45 -12.44 11.52
C GLY A 46 -12.92 -12.29 11.14
N ASN A 47 -13.81 -12.86 11.96
CA ASN A 47 -15.26 -12.79 11.77
C ASN A 47 -15.97 -12.63 13.12
N THR A 48 -17.07 -11.89 13.13
CA THR A 48 -17.88 -11.67 14.34
C THR A 48 -19.35 -11.85 13.98
N SER A 49 -20.13 -12.35 14.93
CA SER A 49 -21.56 -12.61 14.72
C SER A 49 -22.42 -12.36 15.95
N LEU A 50 -23.71 -12.18 15.68
CA LEU A 50 -24.80 -12.05 16.64
C LEU A 50 -26.00 -12.89 16.14
N LYS A 51 -26.58 -13.72 17.00
CA LYS A 51 -27.89 -14.34 16.80
C LYS A 51 -28.96 -13.56 17.56
N THR A 52 -30.00 -13.12 16.84
CA THR A 52 -31.11 -12.29 17.35
C THR A 52 -32.42 -12.68 16.67
N THR A 53 -33.53 -12.05 17.06
CA THR A 53 -34.82 -12.19 16.41
C THR A 53 -35.09 -10.99 15.50
N GLU A 54 -35.41 -11.25 14.24
CA GLU A 54 -35.74 -10.23 13.24
C GLU A 54 -37.06 -10.56 12.53
N LYS A 55 -37.61 -9.58 11.82
CA LYS A 55 -38.76 -9.78 10.93
C LYS A 55 -38.30 -10.20 9.54
N ASP A 56 -38.83 -11.31 9.03
CA ASP A 56 -38.63 -11.68 7.63
C ASP A 56 -39.46 -10.81 6.66
N PHE A 57 -39.29 -11.01 5.36
CA PHE A 57 -40.05 -10.27 4.32
C PHE A 57 -41.57 -10.46 4.40
N ARG A 58 -42.06 -11.44 5.17
CA ARG A 58 -43.47 -11.75 5.41
C ARG A 58 -43.96 -11.20 6.76
N GLY A 59 -43.10 -10.55 7.55
CA GLY A 59 -43.40 -10.03 8.87
C GLY A 59 -43.40 -11.06 10.00
N ARG A 60 -42.85 -12.26 9.78
CA ARG A 60 -42.71 -13.30 10.82
C ARG A 60 -41.46 -13.02 11.66
N ASP A 61 -41.56 -13.24 12.97
CA ASP A 61 -40.38 -13.28 13.84
C ASP A 61 -39.62 -14.58 13.53
N ILE A 62 -38.38 -14.44 13.09
CA ILE A 62 -37.47 -15.55 12.82
C ILE A 62 -36.15 -15.32 13.54
N GLU A 63 -35.46 -16.40 13.86
CA GLU A 63 -34.10 -16.32 14.39
C GLU A 63 -33.11 -16.08 13.25
N VAL A 64 -32.29 -15.05 13.40
CA VAL A 64 -31.36 -14.56 12.39
C VAL A 64 -29.99 -14.44 13.00
N MET A 65 -28.97 -14.87 12.25
CA MET A 65 -27.59 -14.55 12.54
C MET A 65 -27.11 -13.43 11.64
N TRP A 66 -26.68 -12.34 12.27
CA TRP A 66 -25.86 -11.31 11.64
C TRP A 66 -24.39 -11.73 11.73
N VAL A 67 -23.70 -11.74 10.61
CA VAL A 67 -22.27 -12.08 10.53
C VAL A 67 -21.56 -11.12 9.60
N LYS A 68 -20.26 -10.92 9.81
CA LYS A 68 -19.42 -10.12 8.91
C LYS A 68 -19.56 -10.60 7.45
N GLY A 69 -19.78 -9.64 6.56
CA GLY A 69 -19.72 -9.83 5.11
C GLY A 69 -18.28 -9.96 4.60
N SER A 70 -18.13 -10.70 3.51
CA SER A 70 -16.85 -10.93 2.86
C SER A 70 -16.20 -9.61 2.39
N GLY A 71 -14.88 -9.48 2.56
CA GLY A 71 -14.11 -8.33 2.07
C GLY A 71 -14.06 -7.09 2.99
N SER A 72 -14.70 -7.13 4.16
CA SER A 72 -14.69 -6.02 5.13
C SER A 72 -13.57 -6.17 6.17
N ASP A 73 -13.02 -5.06 6.68
CA ASP A 73 -12.06 -5.08 7.80
C ASP A 73 -12.81 -4.82 9.12
N LEU A 74 -12.62 -5.69 10.12
CA LEU A 74 -13.27 -5.57 11.43
C LEU A 74 -13.03 -4.20 12.07
N ALA A 75 -11.89 -3.55 11.82
CA ALA A 75 -11.55 -2.24 12.39
C ALA A 75 -12.43 -1.09 11.87
N THR A 76 -13.09 -1.28 10.73
CA THR A 76 -13.82 -0.23 9.98
C THR A 76 -15.26 -0.65 9.65
N MET A 77 -15.83 -1.56 10.44
CA MET A 77 -17.17 -2.08 10.22
C MET A 77 -18.26 -1.00 10.37
N GLU A 78 -19.24 -1.10 9.47
CA GLU A 78 -20.50 -0.39 9.47
C GLU A 78 -21.62 -1.43 9.33
N GLU A 79 -22.87 -1.06 9.61
CA GLU A 79 -24.01 -1.99 9.54
C GLU A 79 -24.17 -2.63 8.16
N LYS A 80 -23.94 -1.87 7.09
CA LYS A 80 -23.99 -2.33 5.70
C LYS A 80 -22.95 -3.42 5.37
N HIS A 81 -21.96 -3.62 6.23
CA HIS A 81 -20.91 -4.62 6.07
C HIS A 81 -21.30 -5.98 6.68
N PHE A 82 -22.44 -6.09 7.35
CA PHE A 82 -22.95 -7.37 7.88
C PHE A 82 -23.99 -8.00 6.95
N THR A 83 -24.07 -9.32 7.01
CA THR A 83 -25.07 -10.12 6.32
C THR A 83 -25.96 -10.80 7.36
N ALA A 84 -27.27 -10.64 7.21
CA ALA A 84 -28.27 -11.36 8.01
C ALA A 84 -28.72 -12.65 7.30
N LEU A 85 -28.63 -13.78 8.00
CA LEU A 85 -29.04 -15.09 7.50
C LEU A 85 -30.03 -15.78 8.44
N SER A 86 -31.03 -16.45 7.87
CA SER A 86 -32.02 -17.24 8.58
C SER A 86 -31.40 -18.49 9.22
N MET A 87 -31.53 -18.62 10.54
CA MET A 87 -31.02 -19.79 11.25
C MET A 87 -31.86 -21.04 11.00
N GLU A 88 -33.14 -20.89 10.66
CA GLU A 88 -34.02 -22.01 10.27
C GLU A 88 -33.51 -22.69 9.00
N ASP A 89 -32.97 -21.91 8.06
CA ASP A 89 -32.45 -22.43 6.79
C ASP A 89 -31.02 -22.96 6.93
N ILE A 90 -30.20 -22.41 7.84
CA ILE A 90 -28.81 -22.87 8.02
C ILE A 90 -28.72 -24.16 8.85
N ARG A 91 -29.51 -24.30 9.92
CA ARG A 91 -29.41 -25.43 10.87
C ARG A 91 -29.41 -26.83 10.23
N PRO A 92 -30.26 -27.12 9.21
CA PRO A 92 -30.25 -28.43 8.54
C PRO A 92 -28.92 -28.81 7.91
N LEU A 93 -28.03 -27.84 7.63
CA LEU A 93 -26.71 -28.13 7.09
C LEU A 93 -25.84 -28.96 8.03
N MET A 94 -26.07 -28.90 9.34
CA MET A 94 -25.32 -29.71 10.31
C MET A 94 -25.56 -31.23 10.13
N GLU A 95 -26.68 -31.61 9.52
CA GLU A 95 -27.02 -33.02 9.23
C GLU A 95 -26.24 -33.58 8.04
N ARG A 96 -25.61 -32.73 7.22
CA ARG A 96 -24.83 -33.19 6.06
C ARG A 96 -23.45 -33.67 6.49
N GLU A 97 -22.93 -34.68 5.79
CA GLU A 97 -21.58 -35.20 6.03
C GLU A 97 -20.51 -34.28 5.47
N GLU A 98 -20.67 -33.83 4.24
CA GLU A 98 -19.74 -32.96 3.52
C GLU A 98 -20.48 -31.96 2.62
N MET A 99 -19.79 -30.88 2.26
CA MET A 99 -20.30 -29.86 1.33
C MET A 99 -19.13 -29.14 0.63
N PRO A 100 -19.10 -29.08 -0.72
CA PRO A 100 -18.13 -28.28 -1.45
C PRO A 100 -18.29 -26.77 -1.22
N ASP A 101 -17.18 -26.03 -1.34
CA ASP A 101 -17.12 -24.58 -1.12
C ASP A 101 -18.11 -23.78 -2.00
N GLU A 102 -18.25 -24.15 -3.27
CA GLU A 102 -19.17 -23.51 -4.22
C GLU A 102 -20.63 -23.73 -3.84
N GLU A 103 -20.97 -24.96 -3.44
CA GLU A 103 -22.31 -25.31 -2.99
C GLU A 103 -22.66 -24.58 -1.70
N MET A 104 -21.73 -24.53 -0.74
CA MET A 104 -21.90 -23.82 0.53
C MET A 104 -22.19 -22.34 0.30
N VAL A 105 -21.41 -21.69 -0.56
CA VAL A 105 -21.60 -20.28 -0.90
C VAL A 105 -22.97 -20.05 -1.56
N ALA A 106 -23.36 -20.91 -2.49
CA ALA A 106 -24.65 -20.81 -3.15
C ALA A 106 -25.80 -21.00 -2.14
N TYR A 107 -25.67 -21.97 -1.24
CA TYR A 107 -26.66 -22.25 -0.19
C TYR A 107 -26.80 -21.07 0.76
N LEU A 108 -25.70 -20.53 1.28
CA LEU A 108 -25.71 -19.38 2.19
C LEU A 108 -26.38 -18.15 1.57
N ARG A 109 -26.29 -17.97 0.24
CA ARG A 109 -27.01 -16.91 -0.47
C ARG A 109 -28.53 -17.08 -0.38
N HIS A 110 -29.03 -18.32 -0.40
CA HIS A 110 -30.46 -18.61 -0.22
C HIS A 110 -30.93 -18.41 1.22
N CYS A 111 -30.03 -18.45 2.21
CA CYS A 111 -30.34 -18.19 3.61
C CYS A 111 -30.42 -16.68 3.94
N MET A 112 -29.99 -15.79 3.04
CA MET A 112 -30.00 -14.35 3.28
C MET A 112 -31.43 -13.82 3.37
N ILE A 113 -31.73 -13.04 4.42
CA ILE A 113 -33.08 -12.45 4.59
C ILE A 113 -33.29 -11.20 3.73
N ASP A 114 -32.20 -10.55 3.31
CA ASP A 114 -32.20 -9.41 2.40
C ASP A 114 -31.13 -9.65 1.31
N PRO A 115 -31.52 -9.75 0.03
CA PRO A 115 -30.58 -9.94 -1.08
C PRO A 115 -29.67 -8.74 -1.35
N GLY A 116 -29.96 -7.56 -0.77
CA GLY A 116 -29.13 -6.36 -0.86
C GLY A 116 -27.94 -6.35 0.11
N HIS A 117 -27.91 -7.26 1.08
CA HIS A 117 -26.75 -7.42 1.96
C HIS A 117 -25.51 -7.91 1.21
N PRO A 118 -24.30 -7.62 1.71
CA PRO A 118 -23.09 -8.20 1.15
C PRO A 118 -23.13 -9.73 1.24
N ARG A 119 -22.32 -10.39 0.41
CA ARG A 119 -22.08 -11.84 0.52
C ARG A 119 -21.45 -12.15 1.87
N SER A 120 -21.93 -13.17 2.58
CA SER A 120 -21.39 -13.56 3.88
C SER A 120 -19.98 -14.16 3.78
N SER A 121 -19.23 -14.14 4.89
CA SER A 121 -17.92 -14.82 5.00
C SER A 121 -18.05 -16.33 4.77
N ILE A 122 -16.98 -16.98 4.29
CA ILE A 122 -16.98 -18.44 4.14
C ILE A 122 -17.04 -19.16 5.50
N GLU A 123 -16.59 -18.49 6.55
CA GLU A 123 -16.62 -19.00 7.92
C GLU A 123 -17.98 -18.79 8.60
N THR A 124 -19.01 -18.40 7.84
CA THR A 124 -20.37 -18.21 8.37
C THR A 124 -20.87 -19.44 9.11
N LEU A 125 -20.58 -20.65 8.61
CA LEU A 125 -21.06 -21.88 9.24
C LEU A 125 -20.41 -22.16 10.60
N LEU A 126 -19.14 -21.75 10.79
CA LEU A 126 -18.46 -21.83 12.10
C LEU A 126 -19.26 -21.06 13.14
N HIS A 127 -19.70 -19.85 12.80
CA HIS A 127 -20.54 -19.04 13.68
C HIS A 127 -21.95 -19.62 13.85
N ALA A 128 -22.55 -20.17 12.78
CA ALA A 128 -23.92 -20.66 12.78
C ALA A 128 -24.08 -21.95 13.60
N PHE A 129 -23.14 -22.88 13.48
CA PHE A 129 -23.23 -24.19 14.13
C PHE A 129 -22.98 -24.14 15.64
N LEU A 130 -22.31 -23.08 16.13
CA LEU A 130 -22.17 -22.85 17.56
C LEU A 130 -23.48 -22.31 18.16
N PRO A 131 -23.94 -22.83 19.31
CA PRO A 131 -25.24 -22.47 19.89
C PRO A 131 -25.28 -21.09 20.55
N PHE A 132 -24.14 -20.40 20.63
CA PHE A 132 -24.01 -19.15 21.38
C PHE A 132 -24.52 -17.93 20.60
N LYS A 133 -25.07 -16.95 21.33
CA LYS A 133 -25.62 -15.73 20.73
C LYS A 133 -24.56 -14.86 20.09
N HIS A 134 -23.43 -14.71 20.74
CA HIS A 134 -22.33 -13.89 20.27
C HIS A 134 -21.11 -14.78 20.07
N VAL A 135 -20.53 -14.75 18.87
CA VAL A 135 -19.32 -15.53 18.56
C VAL A 135 -18.33 -14.64 17.84
N ASP A 136 -17.08 -14.69 18.31
CA ASP A 136 -15.93 -14.02 17.74
C ASP A 136 -14.94 -15.07 17.24
N HIS A 137 -14.43 -14.83 16.04
CA HIS A 137 -13.32 -15.56 15.46
C HIS A 137 -12.21 -14.56 15.11
N THR A 138 -11.06 -14.71 15.75
CA THR A 138 -9.93 -13.78 15.65
C THR A 138 -8.62 -14.54 15.40
N HIS A 139 -7.55 -13.78 15.20
CA HIS A 139 -6.24 -14.31 14.80
C HIS A 139 -5.15 -13.82 15.75
N PRO A 140 -5.21 -14.04 17.08
CA PRO A 140 -4.31 -13.35 18.00
C PRO A 140 -2.88 -13.87 17.89
N ASP A 141 -1.86 -12.99 17.89
CA ASP A 141 -0.45 -13.40 17.74
C ASP A 141 -0.04 -14.43 18.82
N ALA A 142 -0.49 -14.24 20.06
CA ALA A 142 -0.20 -15.16 21.17
C ALA A 142 -0.86 -16.54 20.98
N ILE A 143 -2.10 -16.58 20.50
CA ILE A 143 -2.80 -17.84 20.24
C ILE A 143 -2.20 -18.54 19.03
N ILE A 144 -1.89 -17.81 17.96
CA ILE A 144 -1.22 -18.37 16.79
C ILE A 144 0.17 -18.89 17.18
N SER A 145 0.89 -18.23 18.07
CA SER A 145 2.17 -18.73 18.61
C SER A 145 2.05 -20.12 19.22
N ILE A 146 0.99 -20.36 20.00
CA ILE A 146 0.69 -21.68 20.57
C ILE A 146 0.27 -22.65 19.45
N CYS A 147 -0.60 -22.20 18.55
CA CYS A 147 -1.13 -23.02 17.45
C CYS A 147 -0.11 -23.38 16.38
N CYS A 148 1.03 -22.68 16.33
CA CYS A 148 2.16 -22.90 15.44
C CYS A 148 3.40 -23.43 16.19
N ALA A 149 3.26 -23.87 17.44
CA ALA A 149 4.29 -24.64 18.13
C ALA A 149 4.07 -26.15 17.90
N ASP A 150 5.14 -26.91 17.68
CA ASP A 150 5.11 -28.37 17.49
C ASP A 150 4.45 -29.13 18.66
N ASN A 151 4.52 -28.58 19.87
CA ASN A 151 3.90 -29.05 21.10
C ASN A 151 2.67 -28.21 21.53
N GLY A 152 2.09 -27.42 20.63
CA GLY A 152 1.06 -26.41 20.93
C GLY A 152 -0.15 -26.90 21.71
N LYS A 153 -0.65 -28.11 21.40
CA LYS A 153 -1.80 -28.70 22.09
C LYS A 153 -1.53 -29.00 23.56
N ASP A 154 -0.30 -29.39 23.89
CA ASP A 154 0.07 -29.69 25.27
C ASP A 154 0.24 -28.39 26.06
N ILE A 155 0.81 -27.35 25.46
CA ILE A 155 0.91 -26.01 26.04
C ILE A 155 -0.47 -25.41 26.28
N ALA A 156 -1.38 -25.53 25.31
CA ALA A 156 -2.76 -25.09 25.48
C ALA A 156 -3.43 -25.78 26.69
N ARG A 157 -3.12 -27.06 26.94
CA ARG A 157 -3.60 -27.78 28.12
C ARG A 157 -3.00 -27.26 29.43
N GLU A 158 -1.75 -26.82 29.42
CA GLU A 158 -1.12 -26.20 30.59
C GLU A 158 -1.74 -24.84 30.93
N ILE A 159 -2.08 -24.03 29.91
CA ILE A 159 -2.66 -22.70 30.09
C ILE A 159 -4.14 -22.80 30.44
N PHE A 160 -4.91 -23.52 29.62
CA PHE A 160 -6.38 -23.48 29.65
C PHE A 160 -7.02 -24.68 30.35
N GLY A 161 -6.25 -25.73 30.66
CA GLY A 161 -6.79 -26.97 31.26
C GLY A 161 -7.79 -27.66 30.33
N ASP A 162 -9.00 -27.91 30.82
CA ASP A 162 -10.09 -28.54 30.05
C ASP A 162 -10.98 -27.52 29.31
N ARG A 163 -10.67 -26.21 29.38
CA ARG A 163 -11.56 -25.12 28.89
C ARG A 163 -11.53 -24.89 27.38
N PHE A 164 -10.76 -25.69 26.62
CA PHE A 164 -10.58 -25.48 25.19
C PHE A 164 -10.92 -26.73 24.37
N VAL A 165 -11.27 -26.52 23.11
CA VAL A 165 -11.31 -27.54 22.07
C VAL A 165 -10.13 -27.31 21.13
N TRP A 166 -9.35 -28.36 20.85
CA TRP A 166 -8.30 -28.31 19.84
C TRP A 166 -8.80 -28.87 18.53
N VAL A 167 -8.76 -28.07 17.47
CA VAL A 167 -9.12 -28.51 16.12
C VAL A 167 -7.86 -28.55 15.28
N PRO A 168 -7.47 -29.72 14.73
CA PRO A 168 -6.30 -29.81 13.87
C PRO A 168 -6.53 -29.04 12.57
N TYR A 169 -5.44 -28.68 11.89
CA TYR A 169 -5.56 -27.89 10.68
C TYR A 169 -6.37 -28.64 9.61
N VAL A 170 -7.42 -27.98 9.14
CA VAL A 170 -8.16 -28.32 7.93
C VAL A 170 -8.52 -27.00 7.25
N ARG A 171 -8.63 -27.02 5.92
CA ARG A 171 -8.96 -25.80 5.16
C ARG A 171 -10.27 -25.20 5.68
N PRO A 172 -10.35 -23.87 5.88
CA PRO A 172 -11.57 -23.21 6.30
C PRO A 172 -12.76 -23.50 5.37
N GLY A 173 -13.92 -23.78 5.96
CA GLY A 173 -15.13 -24.16 5.22
C GLY A 173 -16.08 -25.04 6.04
N PHE A 174 -16.91 -25.82 5.36
CA PHE A 174 -17.94 -26.67 5.98
C PHE A 174 -17.34 -27.67 7.00
N THR A 175 -16.32 -28.43 6.59
CA THR A 175 -15.70 -29.47 7.42
C THR A 175 -15.12 -28.89 8.72
N LEU A 176 -14.38 -27.77 8.63
CA LEU A 176 -13.87 -27.07 9.80
C LEU A 176 -15.01 -26.67 10.76
N SER A 177 -16.05 -26.05 10.20
CA SER A 177 -17.20 -25.56 10.97
C SER A 177 -17.90 -26.70 11.74
N LYS A 178 -18.02 -27.87 11.11
CA LYS A 178 -18.62 -29.06 11.72
C LYS A 178 -17.75 -29.63 12.84
N MET A 179 -16.44 -29.79 12.61
CA MET A 179 -15.49 -30.27 13.61
C MET A 179 -15.47 -29.38 14.86
N ILE A 180 -15.54 -28.06 14.68
CA ILE A 180 -15.62 -27.08 15.77
C ILE A 180 -16.89 -27.30 16.59
N ALA A 181 -18.05 -27.39 15.93
CA ALA A 181 -19.33 -27.54 16.61
C ALA A 181 -19.45 -28.88 17.36
N GLU A 182 -19.00 -29.98 16.75
CA GLU A 182 -18.95 -31.30 17.39
C GLU A 182 -18.01 -31.30 18.60
N GLY A 183 -16.81 -30.75 18.46
CA GLY A 183 -15.86 -30.67 19.57
C GLY A 183 -16.35 -29.83 20.74
N VAL A 184 -17.07 -28.72 20.46
CA VAL A 184 -17.70 -27.90 21.51
C VAL A 184 -18.88 -28.63 22.16
N GLN A 185 -19.67 -29.37 21.39
CA GLN A 185 -20.77 -30.18 21.92
C GLN A 185 -20.27 -31.31 22.84
N GLU A 186 -19.13 -31.92 22.51
CA GLU A 186 -18.50 -32.98 23.30
C GLU A 186 -17.79 -32.47 24.56
N ASN A 187 -17.41 -31.20 24.60
CA ASN A 187 -16.76 -30.57 25.76
C ASN A 187 -17.66 -29.51 26.44
N PRO A 188 -18.45 -29.87 27.47
CA PRO A 188 -19.33 -28.92 28.16
C PRO A 188 -18.59 -27.85 28.97
N LYS A 189 -17.27 -27.95 29.14
CA LYS A 189 -16.43 -26.94 29.79
C LYS A 189 -15.76 -25.99 28.78
N ALA A 190 -15.99 -26.19 27.49
CA ALA A 190 -15.38 -25.35 26.47
C ALA A 190 -15.81 -23.89 26.65
N GLU A 191 -14.82 -23.01 26.63
CA GLU A 191 -14.97 -21.55 26.58
C GLU A 191 -14.36 -20.98 25.29
N MET A 192 -13.54 -21.78 24.60
CA MET A 192 -12.82 -21.39 23.39
C MET A 192 -12.53 -22.60 22.49
N VAL A 193 -12.29 -22.31 21.21
CA VAL A 193 -11.67 -23.25 20.27
C VAL A 193 -10.35 -22.69 19.79
N LEU A 194 -9.31 -23.51 19.86
CA LEU A 194 -8.00 -23.24 19.28
C LEU A 194 -7.88 -24.05 17.99
N MET A 195 -7.73 -23.35 16.87
CA MET A 195 -7.58 -23.94 15.56
C MET A 195 -6.10 -23.94 15.18
N GLU A 196 -5.53 -25.13 15.05
CA GLU A 196 -4.12 -25.33 14.72
C GLU A 196 -3.75 -24.52 13.46
N LYS A 197 -2.67 -23.74 13.57
CA LYS A 197 -2.15 -22.81 12.55
C LYS A 197 -3.12 -21.72 12.07
N HIS A 198 -4.32 -21.59 12.63
CA HIS A 198 -5.35 -20.69 12.10
C HIS A 198 -5.70 -19.57 13.08
N GLY A 199 -6.33 -19.87 14.23
CA GLY A 199 -6.79 -18.81 15.11
C GLY A 199 -7.65 -19.26 16.29
N LEU A 200 -8.38 -18.29 16.84
CA LEU A 200 -9.18 -18.41 18.06
C LEU A 200 -10.67 -18.27 17.74
N VAL A 201 -11.51 -19.06 18.40
CA VAL A 201 -12.97 -18.84 18.46
C VAL A 201 -13.41 -18.75 19.91
N THR A 202 -14.17 -17.72 20.24
CA THR A 202 -14.71 -17.42 21.58
C THR A 202 -16.16 -16.95 21.47
N TRP A 203 -16.87 -16.91 22.59
CA TRP A 203 -18.30 -16.58 22.60
C TRP A 203 -18.77 -15.97 23.93
N GLY A 204 -19.99 -15.45 23.94
CA GLY A 204 -20.68 -14.93 25.13
C GLY A 204 -22.19 -14.79 24.94
N GLU A 205 -22.92 -14.45 26.02
CA GLU A 205 -24.37 -14.15 25.94
C GLU A 205 -24.66 -12.71 25.52
N THR A 206 -23.69 -11.81 25.70
CA THR A 206 -23.75 -10.41 25.25
C THR A 206 -22.52 -10.02 24.43
N SER A 207 -22.59 -8.89 23.71
CA SER A 207 -21.43 -8.37 22.99
C SER A 207 -20.23 -8.10 23.89
N LYS A 208 -20.48 -7.60 25.12
CA LYS A 208 -19.42 -7.33 26.09
C LYS A 208 -18.77 -8.61 26.59
N GLU A 209 -19.56 -9.60 26.97
CA GLU A 209 -19.04 -10.88 27.47
C GLU A 209 -18.20 -11.61 26.40
N SER A 210 -18.65 -11.62 25.15
CA SER A 210 -17.88 -12.19 24.03
C SER A 210 -16.55 -11.46 23.82
N TYR A 211 -16.56 -10.12 23.92
CA TYR A 211 -15.35 -9.31 23.83
C TYR A 211 -14.40 -9.60 24.98
N ASP A 212 -14.88 -9.55 26.22
CA ASP A 212 -14.08 -9.78 27.41
C ASP A 212 -13.48 -11.19 27.40
N GLN A 213 -14.26 -12.22 27.07
CA GLN A 213 -13.79 -13.60 26.92
C GLN A 213 -12.64 -13.69 25.90
N THR A 214 -12.79 -13.00 24.77
CA THR A 214 -11.74 -12.96 23.73
C THR A 214 -10.46 -12.36 24.26
N ILE A 215 -10.54 -11.20 24.94
CA ILE A 215 -9.36 -10.51 25.47
C ILE A 215 -8.72 -11.28 26.63
N GLU A 216 -9.51 -11.88 27.52
CA GLU A 216 -9.02 -12.68 28.65
C GLU A 216 -8.23 -13.89 28.17
N VAL A 217 -8.77 -14.68 27.23
CA VAL A 217 -8.08 -15.85 26.66
C VAL A 217 -6.75 -15.45 26.02
N ILE A 218 -6.72 -14.33 25.30
CA ILE A 218 -5.49 -13.81 24.68
C ILE A 218 -4.49 -13.41 25.75
N GLN A 219 -4.93 -12.72 26.81
CA GLN A 219 -4.06 -12.27 27.88
C GLN A 219 -3.43 -13.43 28.66
N GLU A 220 -4.18 -14.50 28.90
CA GLU A 220 -3.67 -15.72 29.53
C GLU A 220 -2.54 -16.35 28.70
N ALA A 221 -2.71 -16.42 27.37
CA ALA A 221 -1.69 -16.90 26.44
C ALA A 221 -0.45 -15.99 26.40
N GLU A 222 -0.64 -14.67 26.32
CA GLU A 222 0.44 -13.69 26.36
C GLU A 222 1.26 -13.80 27.64
N ASP A 223 0.59 -13.87 28.80
CA ASP A 223 1.26 -13.95 30.09
C ASP A 223 2.10 -15.22 30.22
N TYR A 224 1.63 -16.35 29.69
CA TYR A 224 2.39 -17.58 29.64
C TYR A 224 3.62 -17.48 28.71
N ILE A 225 3.45 -16.91 27.50
CA ILE A 225 4.54 -16.75 26.54
C ILE A 225 5.62 -15.81 27.10
N VAL A 226 5.23 -14.65 27.63
CA VAL A 226 6.17 -13.68 28.21
C VAL A 226 6.94 -14.30 29.36
N LYS A 227 6.26 -14.99 30.28
CA LYS A 227 6.92 -15.69 31.38
C LYS A 227 7.92 -16.76 30.89
N THR A 228 7.57 -17.47 29.83
CA THR A 228 8.46 -18.47 29.21
C THR A 228 9.67 -17.79 28.55
N GLN A 229 9.46 -16.70 27.82
CA GLN A 229 10.52 -15.90 27.20
C GLN A 229 11.49 -15.31 28.23
N GLU A 230 11.00 -14.83 29.38
CA GLU A 230 11.85 -14.32 30.47
C GLU A 230 12.79 -15.39 31.04
N SER A 231 12.45 -16.67 30.90
CA SER A 231 13.28 -17.79 31.33
C SER A 231 14.34 -18.20 30.29
N GLN A 232 14.21 -17.73 29.05
CA GLN A 232 15.14 -18.01 27.95
C GLN A 232 16.30 -17.00 27.94
N GLN A 233 17.50 -17.49 27.63
CA GLN A 233 18.70 -16.63 27.59
C GLN A 233 18.83 -15.84 26.29
N THR A 234 18.29 -16.34 25.17
CA THR A 234 18.46 -15.74 23.84
C THR A 234 17.21 -15.94 22.98
N VAL A 235 16.69 -14.84 22.43
CA VAL A 235 15.63 -14.85 21.42
C VAL A 235 16.25 -15.15 20.04
N PHE A 236 15.61 -16.00 19.23
CA PHE A 236 16.05 -16.36 17.87
C PHE A 236 17.54 -16.77 17.76
N GLY A 237 18.05 -17.52 18.75
CA GLY A 237 19.45 -17.97 18.77
C GLY A 237 20.49 -16.86 19.06
N GLY A 238 20.03 -15.63 19.28
CA GLY A 238 20.84 -14.44 19.56
C GLY A 238 21.30 -13.70 18.30
N GLU A 239 21.96 -12.55 18.50
CA GLU A 239 22.45 -11.68 17.44
C GLU A 239 23.59 -12.35 16.63
N ASP A 240 23.49 -12.33 15.30
CA ASP A 240 24.55 -12.68 14.34
C ASP A 240 25.15 -11.43 13.67
N THR A 241 24.29 -10.46 13.34
CA THR A 241 24.66 -9.25 12.63
C THR A 241 24.23 -8.03 13.44
N LYS A 242 25.09 -7.01 13.55
CA LYS A 242 24.69 -5.77 14.24
C LYS A 242 23.92 -4.87 13.28
N ALA A 243 22.80 -4.31 13.73
CA ALA A 243 22.10 -3.26 13.00
C ALA A 243 23.02 -2.05 12.72
N LEU A 244 23.01 -1.57 11.48
CA LEU A 244 23.64 -0.29 11.15
C LEU A 244 22.94 0.86 11.90
N PRO A 245 23.63 1.99 12.16
CA PRO A 245 22.97 3.19 12.68
C PRO A 245 21.80 3.64 11.78
N GLU A 246 20.76 4.23 12.37
CA GLU A 246 19.51 4.59 11.67
C GLU A 246 19.76 5.41 10.39
N GLU A 247 20.61 6.44 10.46
CA GLU A 247 20.91 7.28 9.31
C GLU A 247 21.68 6.53 8.21
N GLU A 248 22.59 5.62 8.58
CA GLU A 248 23.30 4.75 7.62
C GLU A 248 22.34 3.74 6.97
N ARG A 249 21.35 3.23 7.72
CA ARG A 249 20.29 2.37 7.16
C ARG A 249 19.43 3.11 6.16
N LYS A 250 18.97 4.32 6.49
CA LYS A 250 18.14 5.14 5.60
C LYS A 250 18.87 5.51 4.31
N GLU A 251 20.14 5.92 4.42
CA GLU A 251 20.97 6.22 3.26
C GLU A 251 21.13 4.98 2.37
N LEU A 252 21.50 3.84 2.96
CA LEU A 252 21.64 2.58 2.22
C LEU A 252 20.30 2.14 1.58
N LEU A 253 19.18 2.25 2.31
CA LEU A 253 17.85 1.96 1.81
C LEU A 253 17.49 2.85 0.62
N ALA A 254 17.70 4.16 0.71
CA ALA A 254 17.40 5.09 -0.38
C ALA A 254 18.15 4.71 -1.67
N GLU A 255 19.36 4.17 -1.55
CA GLU A 255 20.17 3.72 -2.69
C GLU A 255 19.73 2.36 -3.26
N VAL A 256 19.30 1.41 -2.42
CA VAL A 256 18.91 0.06 -2.88
C VAL A 256 17.43 -0.09 -3.23
N MET A 257 16.55 0.77 -2.70
CA MET A 257 15.11 0.75 -2.98
C MET A 257 14.79 0.81 -4.49
N PRO A 258 15.42 1.68 -5.30
CA PRO A 258 15.24 1.68 -6.76
C PRO A 258 15.65 0.36 -7.42
N VAL A 259 16.74 -0.26 -6.94
CA VAL A 259 17.21 -1.56 -7.44
C VAL A 259 16.23 -2.66 -7.09
N ILE A 260 15.76 -2.72 -5.83
CA ILE A 260 14.75 -3.69 -5.38
C ILE A 260 13.50 -3.53 -6.22
N ARG A 261 13.00 -2.30 -6.38
CA ARG A 261 11.79 -2.00 -7.14
C ARG A 261 11.89 -2.48 -8.57
N GLY A 262 13.05 -2.25 -9.20
CA GLY A 262 13.39 -2.77 -10.51
C GLY A 262 13.33 -4.29 -10.57
N ALA A 263 14.04 -4.97 -9.67
CA ALA A 263 14.14 -6.42 -9.65
C ALA A 263 12.78 -7.12 -9.43
N VAL A 264 11.90 -6.54 -8.60
CA VAL A 264 10.57 -7.11 -8.31
C VAL A 264 9.48 -6.67 -9.29
N SER A 265 9.81 -5.84 -10.29
CA SER A 265 8.88 -5.37 -11.31
C SER A 265 9.13 -6.07 -12.63
N ASP A 266 8.22 -6.98 -13.02
CA ASP A 266 8.21 -7.60 -14.35
C ASP A 266 7.23 -6.85 -15.27
N HIS A 267 6.20 -7.53 -15.78
CA HIS A 267 5.16 -6.92 -16.60
C HIS A 267 4.35 -5.86 -15.84
N LYS A 268 4.27 -5.98 -14.51
CA LYS A 268 3.61 -5.01 -13.63
C LYS A 268 4.62 -4.44 -12.64
N LYS A 269 4.68 -3.12 -12.55
CA LYS A 269 5.52 -2.44 -11.57
C LYS A 269 5.01 -2.68 -10.14
N MET A 270 5.93 -2.58 -9.18
CA MET A 270 5.61 -2.60 -7.75
C MET A 270 5.89 -1.26 -7.08
N ILE A 271 5.16 -1.01 -5.99
CA ILE A 271 5.42 0.07 -5.04
C ILE A 271 6.02 -0.55 -3.79
N LEU A 272 7.01 0.13 -3.21
CA LEU A 272 7.72 -0.36 -2.04
C LEU A 272 7.34 0.39 -0.76
N SER A 273 7.54 -0.29 0.36
CA SER A 273 7.64 0.29 1.70
C SER A 273 8.80 -0.37 2.43
N TYR A 274 9.21 0.17 3.56
CA TYR A 274 10.22 -0.47 4.41
C TYR A 274 9.83 -0.33 5.87
N SER A 275 10.46 -1.15 6.71
CA SER A 275 10.36 -1.12 8.16
C SER A 275 11.71 -1.49 8.76
N ASP A 276 12.21 -0.65 9.66
CA ASP A 276 13.41 -0.90 10.46
C ASP A 276 13.11 -0.81 11.97
N ASP A 277 11.86 -1.09 12.34
CA ASP A 277 11.42 -1.23 13.72
C ASP A 277 12.25 -2.25 14.50
N GLU A 278 12.33 -2.07 15.82
CA GLU A 278 13.16 -2.87 16.73
C GLU A 278 12.89 -4.38 16.61
N ALA A 279 11.64 -4.81 16.50
CA ALA A 279 11.29 -6.23 16.36
C ALA A 279 11.75 -6.84 15.02
N VAL A 280 11.68 -6.06 13.94
CA VAL A 280 12.20 -6.47 12.62
C VAL A 280 13.71 -6.58 12.69
N LEU A 281 14.38 -5.56 13.24
CA LEU A 281 15.82 -5.56 13.41
C LEU A 281 16.29 -6.70 14.31
N GLU A 282 15.62 -6.98 15.43
CA GLU A 282 15.94 -8.13 16.30
C GLU A 282 15.86 -9.44 15.51
N PHE A 283 14.82 -9.61 14.68
CA PHE A 283 14.64 -10.81 13.88
C PHE A 283 15.67 -10.94 12.76
N VAL A 284 15.77 -9.98 11.83
CA VAL A 284 16.63 -10.11 10.63
C VAL A 284 18.12 -10.20 10.96
N ASN A 285 18.52 -9.75 12.15
CA ASN A 285 19.89 -9.81 12.63
C ASN A 285 20.21 -11.04 13.47
N SER A 286 19.23 -11.92 13.68
CA SER A 286 19.38 -13.11 14.51
C SER A 286 19.99 -14.29 13.75
N LYS A 287 20.57 -15.25 14.48
CA LYS A 287 21.15 -16.47 13.89
C LYS A 287 20.11 -17.36 13.24
N ASP A 288 18.90 -17.38 13.79
CA ASP A 288 17.85 -18.30 13.34
C ASP A 288 17.02 -17.70 12.18
N ALA A 289 17.15 -16.41 11.89
CA ALA A 289 16.38 -15.73 10.83
C ALA A 289 16.45 -16.39 9.44
N PRO A 290 17.64 -16.83 8.94
CA PRO A 290 17.74 -17.47 7.64
C PRO A 290 16.95 -18.78 7.55
N GLU A 291 16.82 -19.52 8.65
CA GLU A 291 16.09 -20.79 8.69
C GLU A 291 14.62 -20.59 9.03
N LEU A 292 14.31 -19.83 10.10
CA LEU A 292 12.96 -19.57 10.57
C LEU A 292 12.10 -18.87 9.51
N SER A 293 12.67 -17.89 8.79
CA SER A 293 11.94 -17.19 7.73
C SER A 293 11.49 -18.11 6.59
N GLN A 294 12.12 -19.28 6.43
CA GLN A 294 11.86 -20.22 5.33
C GLN A 294 10.92 -21.38 5.73
N VAL A 295 10.46 -21.43 6.99
CA VAL A 295 9.54 -22.47 7.47
C VAL A 295 8.16 -22.35 6.78
N GLY A 296 7.64 -21.12 6.66
CA GLY A 296 6.38 -20.81 6.00
C GLY A 296 5.60 -19.68 6.68
N ALA A 297 4.34 -19.49 6.29
CA ALA A 297 3.49 -18.44 6.82
C ALA A 297 2.96 -18.76 8.23
N ALA A 298 2.98 -17.77 9.11
CA ALA A 298 2.45 -17.88 10.47
C ALA A 298 0.93 -18.14 10.54
N CYS A 299 0.17 -17.69 9.54
CA CYS A 299 -1.27 -17.83 9.46
C CYS A 299 -1.69 -17.95 7.99
N PRO A 300 -2.70 -18.79 7.65
CA PRO A 300 -3.26 -18.91 6.30
C PRO A 300 -3.58 -17.56 5.65
N ASP A 301 -4.17 -16.63 6.42
CA ASP A 301 -4.57 -15.29 5.95
C ASP A 301 -3.40 -14.46 5.41
N HIS A 302 -2.16 -14.76 5.81
CA HIS A 302 -1.00 -14.02 5.36
C HIS A 302 -0.64 -14.36 3.91
N LEU A 303 -0.89 -15.60 3.47
CA LEU A 303 -0.36 -16.15 2.22
C LEU A 303 -0.72 -15.33 0.98
N VAL A 304 -1.94 -14.79 0.92
CA VAL A 304 -2.40 -13.97 -0.21
C VAL A 304 -1.58 -12.67 -0.35
N HIS A 305 -1.07 -12.14 0.76
CA HIS A 305 -0.41 -10.84 0.83
C HIS A 305 1.10 -10.92 1.04
N THR A 306 1.61 -12.00 1.63
CA THR A 306 3.04 -12.19 1.92
C THR A 306 3.68 -13.31 1.11
N LYS A 307 2.89 -14.14 0.41
CA LYS A 307 3.30 -15.43 -0.14
C LYS A 307 3.74 -16.40 0.96
N ARG A 308 4.16 -17.61 0.56
CA ARG A 308 4.61 -18.67 1.47
C ARG A 308 5.83 -18.28 2.32
N THR A 309 6.85 -17.68 1.70
CA THR A 309 8.11 -17.27 2.36
C THR A 309 8.57 -15.90 1.86
N PRO A 310 9.31 -15.13 2.67
CA PRO A 310 10.01 -13.94 2.22
C PRO A 310 11.31 -14.31 1.49
N LEU A 311 11.90 -13.33 0.80
CA LEU A 311 13.30 -13.40 0.42
C LEU A 311 14.18 -12.97 1.60
N PHE A 312 15.06 -13.84 2.08
CA PHE A 312 16.13 -13.47 3.00
C PHE A 312 17.42 -13.20 2.20
N VAL A 313 17.94 -11.98 2.30
CA VAL A 313 19.19 -11.61 1.61
C VAL A 313 20.36 -11.96 2.53
N ASP A 314 21.09 -13.03 2.21
CA ASP A 314 22.30 -13.44 2.94
C ASP A 314 23.43 -12.41 2.74
N TRP A 315 23.38 -11.27 3.42
CA TRP A 315 24.33 -10.18 3.33
C TRP A 315 24.70 -9.66 4.71
N LYS A 316 25.96 -9.24 4.89
CA LYS A 316 26.44 -8.57 6.09
C LYS A 316 26.90 -7.14 5.77
N PRO A 317 26.69 -6.16 6.67
CA PRO A 317 27.17 -4.78 6.49
C PRO A 317 28.63 -4.64 6.06
N SER A 318 29.52 -5.52 6.53
CA SER A 318 30.93 -5.52 6.18
C SER A 318 31.23 -5.83 4.70
N GLU A 319 30.29 -6.44 3.97
CA GLU A 319 30.45 -6.77 2.54
C GLU A 319 30.24 -5.56 1.63
N GLY A 320 29.62 -4.49 2.14
CA GLY A 320 29.38 -3.25 1.41
C GLY A 320 28.18 -3.29 0.45
N LYS A 321 27.80 -2.10 -0.03
CA LYS A 321 26.59 -1.86 -0.82
C LYS A 321 26.58 -2.60 -2.16
N ASP A 322 27.69 -2.62 -2.88
CA ASP A 322 27.71 -3.19 -4.23
C ASP A 322 27.44 -4.71 -4.19
N VAL A 323 27.92 -5.39 -3.15
CA VAL A 323 27.60 -6.80 -2.90
C VAL A 323 26.13 -6.96 -2.52
N LEU A 324 25.56 -6.06 -1.72
CA LEU A 324 24.12 -6.07 -1.39
C LEU A 324 23.27 -5.96 -2.66
N ILE A 325 23.58 -5.03 -3.56
CA ILE A 325 22.87 -4.82 -4.82
C ILE A 325 22.85 -6.10 -5.67
N GLU A 326 24.00 -6.76 -5.81
CA GLU A 326 24.07 -8.00 -6.59
C GLU A 326 23.32 -9.15 -5.90
N LYS A 327 23.45 -9.30 -4.58
CA LYS A 327 22.70 -10.32 -3.82
C LYS A 327 21.19 -10.09 -3.86
N ILE A 328 20.73 -8.84 -3.86
CA ILE A 328 19.30 -8.51 -4.07
C ILE A 328 18.84 -8.97 -5.44
N LYS A 329 19.54 -8.60 -6.51
CA LYS A 329 19.15 -8.97 -7.88
C LYS A 329 19.12 -10.49 -8.06
N THR A 330 20.17 -11.18 -7.64
CA THR A 330 20.24 -12.65 -7.72
C THR A 330 19.19 -13.30 -6.83
N GLY A 331 19.01 -12.82 -5.60
CA GLY A 331 18.02 -13.37 -4.66
C GLY A 331 16.58 -13.23 -5.16
N VAL A 332 16.21 -12.09 -5.74
CA VAL A 332 14.89 -11.89 -6.35
C VAL A 332 14.68 -12.83 -7.54
N GLU A 333 15.68 -12.99 -8.40
CA GLU A 333 15.59 -13.90 -9.55
C GLU A 333 15.46 -15.37 -9.10
N THR A 334 16.27 -15.79 -8.13
CA THR A 334 16.16 -17.14 -7.54
C THR A 334 14.79 -17.35 -6.89
N TYR A 335 14.29 -16.38 -6.14
CA TYR A 335 12.96 -16.44 -5.54
C TYR A 335 11.87 -16.62 -6.60
N LYS A 336 11.91 -15.86 -7.71
CA LYS A 336 10.93 -15.99 -8.80
C LYS A 336 10.94 -17.39 -9.41
N GLN A 337 12.12 -17.97 -9.61
CA GLN A 337 12.28 -19.32 -10.13
C GLN A 337 11.73 -20.37 -9.15
N GLU A 338 12.04 -20.25 -7.86
CA GLU A 338 11.53 -21.13 -6.81
C GLU A 338 10.02 -21.05 -6.67
N TYR A 339 9.45 -19.84 -6.71
CA TYR A 339 8.01 -19.62 -6.68
C TYR A 339 7.32 -20.21 -7.91
N THR A 340 7.93 -20.08 -9.10
CA THR A 340 7.43 -20.72 -10.32
C THR A 340 7.42 -22.24 -10.20
N GLN A 341 8.49 -22.83 -9.67
CA GLN A 341 8.54 -24.28 -9.44
C GLN A 341 7.54 -24.72 -8.37
N TYR A 342 7.36 -23.94 -7.31
CA TYR A 342 6.34 -24.15 -6.29
C TYR A 342 4.93 -24.18 -6.91
N PHE A 343 4.61 -23.22 -7.76
CA PHE A 343 3.35 -23.18 -8.49
C PHE A 343 3.17 -24.43 -9.37
N GLU A 344 4.17 -24.76 -10.19
CA GLU A 344 4.09 -25.90 -11.11
C GLU A 344 3.94 -27.26 -10.41
N ARG A 345 4.55 -27.43 -9.22
CA ARG A 345 4.42 -28.67 -8.43
C ARG A 345 3.04 -28.86 -7.82
N ASN A 346 2.31 -27.78 -7.55
CA ASN A 346 1.07 -27.82 -6.76
C ASN A 346 -0.19 -27.44 -7.53
N LYS A 347 -0.07 -26.86 -8.73
CA LYS A 347 -1.21 -26.31 -9.47
C LYS A 347 -2.28 -27.32 -9.84
N ASN A 348 -3.52 -26.84 -9.82
CA ASN A 348 -4.66 -27.51 -10.39
C ASN A 348 -4.94 -27.00 -11.80
N GLU A 349 -5.82 -27.70 -12.52
CA GLU A 349 -6.27 -27.27 -13.84
C GLU A 349 -7.03 -25.93 -13.74
N GLY A 350 -6.57 -24.92 -14.49
CA GLY A 350 -7.17 -23.59 -14.53
C GLY A 350 -6.51 -22.53 -13.63
N ASP A 351 -5.62 -22.94 -12.72
CA ASP A 351 -4.90 -21.99 -11.86
C ASP A 351 -3.99 -21.09 -12.70
N THR A 352 -3.95 -19.79 -12.37
CA THR A 352 -3.09 -18.79 -13.03
C THR A 352 -2.12 -18.24 -12.00
N MET A 353 -0.83 -18.34 -12.28
CA MET A 353 0.22 -17.90 -11.37
C MET A 353 0.16 -16.39 -11.11
N PHE A 354 0.27 -16.00 -9.85
CA PHE A 354 0.49 -14.60 -9.49
C PHE A 354 1.91 -14.14 -9.86
N GLU A 355 2.13 -12.83 -9.77
CA GLU A 355 3.48 -12.25 -9.85
C GLU A 355 4.45 -13.05 -8.95
N PRO A 356 5.52 -13.66 -9.53
CA PRO A 356 6.45 -14.50 -8.80
C PRO A 356 7.40 -13.73 -7.88
N ALA A 357 7.50 -12.40 -8.00
CA ALA A 357 8.38 -11.60 -7.15
C ALA A 357 8.02 -11.66 -5.64
N PRO A 358 9.01 -11.53 -4.73
CA PRO A 358 8.77 -11.57 -3.29
C PRO A 358 7.93 -10.37 -2.81
N ARG A 359 7.10 -10.62 -1.79
CA ARG A 359 6.31 -9.59 -1.09
C ARG A 359 7.05 -8.95 0.08
N VAL A 360 7.98 -9.70 0.65
CA VAL A 360 8.78 -9.31 1.82
C VAL A 360 10.22 -9.69 1.53
N ILE A 361 11.14 -8.75 1.76
CA ILE A 361 12.58 -8.91 1.58
C ILE A 361 13.25 -8.50 2.89
N LEU A 362 13.97 -9.44 3.50
CA LEU A 362 14.67 -9.27 4.77
C LEU A 362 16.16 -9.02 4.51
N ILE A 363 16.69 -7.94 5.06
CA ILE A 363 18.07 -7.49 4.84
C ILE A 363 18.74 -7.31 6.21
N PRO A 364 19.66 -8.22 6.61
CA PRO A 364 20.41 -8.08 7.86
C PRO A 364 21.15 -6.74 7.92
N GLY A 365 21.23 -6.15 9.09
CA GLY A 365 21.80 -4.84 9.33
C GLY A 365 20.89 -3.65 8.97
N VAL A 366 19.82 -3.88 8.19
CA VAL A 366 18.99 -2.82 7.59
C VAL A 366 17.53 -2.91 8.01
N GLY A 367 16.87 -4.07 7.86
CA GLY A 367 15.45 -4.24 8.18
C GLY A 367 14.71 -5.02 7.10
N MET A 368 13.48 -4.59 6.81
CA MET A 368 12.55 -5.27 5.90
C MET A 368 12.03 -4.32 4.83
N VAL A 369 11.99 -4.77 3.58
CA VAL A 369 11.37 -4.07 2.44
C VAL A 369 10.17 -4.87 1.95
N ASN A 370 9.05 -4.21 1.70
CA ASN A 370 7.80 -4.85 1.30
C ASN A 370 7.32 -4.35 -0.06
N THR A 371 6.65 -5.23 -0.82
CA THR A 371 6.21 -4.94 -2.18
C THR A 371 4.69 -5.04 -2.32
N GLY A 372 4.08 -4.09 -3.01
CA GLY A 372 2.63 -4.04 -3.23
C GLY A 372 2.26 -3.39 -4.55
N LYS A 373 0.98 -3.49 -4.92
CA LYS A 373 0.43 -2.77 -6.09
C LYS A 373 0.32 -1.27 -5.87
N ASP A 374 0.25 -0.87 -4.60
CA ASP A 374 0.24 0.49 -4.10
C ASP A 374 0.89 0.52 -2.72
N LYS A 375 1.12 1.72 -2.17
CA LYS A 375 1.79 1.90 -0.87
C LYS A 375 1.04 1.20 0.26
N ARG A 376 -0.29 1.32 0.28
CA ARG A 376 -1.17 0.65 1.25
C ARG A 376 -0.95 -0.87 1.24
N MET A 377 -0.95 -1.51 0.07
CA MET A 377 -0.75 -2.95 -0.02
C MET A 377 0.68 -3.38 0.32
N ALA A 378 1.69 -2.57 0.00
CA ALA A 378 3.06 -2.83 0.47
C ALA A 378 3.14 -2.80 2.00
N ASN A 379 2.46 -1.83 2.63
CA ASN A 379 2.37 -1.74 4.09
C ASN A 379 1.59 -2.91 4.71
N VAL A 380 0.51 -3.38 4.07
CA VAL A 380 -0.21 -4.60 4.52
C VAL A 380 0.72 -5.82 4.52
N SER A 381 1.50 -6.02 3.45
CA SER A 381 2.49 -7.11 3.41
C SER A 381 3.50 -7.02 4.56
N GLY A 382 4.04 -5.82 4.83
CA GLY A 382 4.97 -5.61 5.94
C GLY A 382 4.34 -5.82 7.30
N ALA A 383 3.11 -5.36 7.50
CA ALA A 383 2.44 -5.45 8.76
C ALA A 383 1.99 -6.88 9.10
N LEU A 384 1.60 -7.69 8.10
CA LEU A 384 1.37 -9.12 8.29
C LEU A 384 2.67 -9.87 8.61
N TYR A 385 3.81 -9.44 8.05
CA TYR A 385 5.10 -10.06 8.36
C TYR A 385 5.64 -9.67 9.74
N HIS A 386 5.38 -8.44 10.21
CA HIS A 386 5.59 -8.05 11.60
C HIS A 386 4.92 -9.01 12.59
N ARG A 387 3.68 -9.39 12.28
CA ARG A 387 2.95 -10.40 13.06
C ARG A 387 3.58 -11.77 12.95
N ALA A 388 4.03 -12.17 11.75
CA ALA A 388 4.76 -13.42 11.58
C ALA A 388 6.03 -13.45 12.46
N ILE A 389 6.75 -12.34 12.59
CA ILE A 389 7.89 -12.22 13.51
C ILE A 389 7.45 -12.41 14.96
N ALA A 390 6.36 -11.76 15.39
CA ALA A 390 5.82 -11.93 16.74
C ALA A 390 5.41 -13.39 17.02
N VAL A 391 4.75 -14.05 16.07
CA VAL A 391 4.38 -15.47 16.15
C VAL A 391 5.62 -16.36 16.21
N MET A 392 6.60 -16.16 15.32
CA MET A 392 7.85 -16.92 15.35
C MET A 392 8.57 -16.75 16.69
N LYS A 393 8.56 -15.54 17.27
CA LYS A 393 9.14 -15.25 18.59
C LYS A 393 8.41 -16.00 19.71
N GLY A 394 7.07 -16.05 19.65
CA GLY A 394 6.25 -16.77 20.61
C GLY A 394 6.42 -18.28 20.47
N SER A 395 6.26 -18.83 19.27
CA SER A 395 6.36 -20.27 18.99
C SER A 395 7.74 -20.84 19.33
N THR A 396 8.83 -20.13 19.01
CA THR A 396 10.19 -20.59 19.36
C THR A 396 10.50 -20.49 20.85
N ALA A 397 9.75 -19.67 21.60
CA ALA A 397 9.82 -19.68 23.06
C ALA A 397 9.16 -20.92 23.66
N LEU A 398 8.12 -21.42 23.00
CA LEU A 398 7.26 -22.52 23.43
C LEU A 398 7.75 -23.90 22.97
N GLY A 399 8.37 -23.97 21.79
CA GLY A 399 8.80 -25.19 21.10
C GLY A 399 9.48 -24.85 19.78
N SER A 400 9.18 -25.63 18.73
CA SER A 400 9.61 -25.33 17.37
C SER A 400 8.47 -24.67 16.59
N PHE A 401 8.78 -23.63 15.80
CA PHE A 401 7.80 -23.04 14.89
C PHE A 401 7.47 -24.00 13.74
N VAL A 402 6.18 -24.29 13.55
CA VAL A 402 5.65 -25.11 12.46
C VAL A 402 4.61 -24.33 11.67
N SER A 403 4.64 -24.49 10.35
CA SER A 403 3.72 -23.84 9.41
C SER A 403 2.89 -24.88 8.66
N LEU A 404 1.98 -24.42 7.81
CA LEU A 404 1.38 -25.21 6.75
C LEU A 404 2.45 -25.85 5.86
N SER A 405 2.17 -27.06 5.38
CA SER A 405 2.94 -27.69 4.32
C SER A 405 2.88 -26.88 3.03
N GLU A 406 3.75 -27.21 2.08
CA GLU A 406 3.78 -26.55 0.77
C GLU A 406 2.43 -26.64 0.05
N ASN A 407 1.82 -27.82 0.03
CA ASN A 407 0.53 -28.03 -0.64
C ASN A 407 -0.63 -27.35 0.09
N GLU A 408 -0.65 -27.39 1.43
CA GLU A 408 -1.66 -26.65 2.21
C GLU A 408 -1.56 -25.14 1.98
N SER A 409 -0.34 -24.61 1.91
CA SER A 409 -0.11 -23.19 1.59
C SER A 409 -0.63 -22.85 0.20
N TYR A 410 -0.41 -23.75 -0.79
CA TYR A 410 -0.86 -23.54 -2.16
C TYR A 410 -2.37 -23.47 -2.25
N ASN A 411 -3.06 -24.40 -1.58
CA ASN A 411 -4.50 -24.49 -1.57
C ASN A 411 -5.20 -23.31 -0.87
N VAL A 412 -4.45 -22.51 -0.10
CA VAL A 412 -4.92 -21.24 0.48
C VAL A 412 -4.58 -20.07 -0.46
N GLU A 413 -3.34 -19.97 -0.93
CA GLU A 413 -2.88 -18.87 -1.79
C GLU A 413 -3.65 -18.80 -3.13
N TYR A 414 -4.01 -19.96 -3.69
CA TYR A 414 -4.75 -20.07 -4.96
C TYR A 414 -6.22 -20.47 -4.78
N TRP A 415 -6.78 -20.25 -3.59
CA TRP A 415 -8.15 -20.64 -3.31
C TRP A 415 -9.16 -19.84 -4.15
N PRO A 416 -9.98 -20.46 -5.03
CA PRO A 416 -10.84 -19.72 -5.95
C PRO A 416 -11.79 -18.73 -5.29
N LEU A 417 -12.24 -19.01 -4.06
CA LEU A 417 -13.11 -18.10 -3.32
C LEU A 417 -12.39 -16.85 -2.83
N GLU A 418 -11.13 -16.96 -2.43
CA GLU A 418 -10.29 -15.81 -2.08
C GLU A 418 -9.94 -15.01 -3.33
N LEU A 419 -9.60 -15.71 -4.42
CA LEU A 419 -9.28 -15.07 -5.69
C LEU A 419 -10.47 -14.36 -6.31
N TYR A 420 -11.68 -14.89 -6.12
CA TYR A 420 -12.91 -14.22 -6.54
C TYR A 420 -13.06 -12.86 -5.85
N LYS A 421 -12.64 -12.69 -4.59
CA LYS A 421 -12.68 -11.37 -3.94
C LYS A 421 -11.74 -10.39 -4.63
N LEU A 422 -10.55 -10.85 -5.00
CA LEU A 422 -9.57 -10.03 -5.73
C LEU A 422 -10.07 -9.66 -7.13
N SER A 423 -10.87 -10.50 -7.78
CA SER A 423 -11.43 -10.22 -9.11
C SER A 423 -12.60 -9.24 -9.10
N LEU A 424 -13.19 -8.94 -7.93
CA LEU A 424 -14.21 -7.89 -7.78
C LEU A 424 -13.62 -6.47 -7.82
N ALA A 425 -12.30 -6.33 -7.68
CA ALA A 425 -11.64 -5.03 -7.79
C ALA A 425 -11.79 -4.48 -9.22
N PRO A 426 -11.98 -3.15 -9.39
CA PRO A 426 -11.99 -2.55 -10.71
C PRO A 426 -10.65 -2.79 -11.43
N PRO A 427 -10.64 -2.80 -12.78
CA PRO A 427 -9.41 -2.84 -13.55
C PRO A 427 -8.45 -1.73 -13.11
N GLU A 428 -7.15 -2.03 -13.14
CA GLU A 428 -6.11 -1.05 -12.84
C GLU A 428 -6.19 0.11 -13.85
N ALA A 429 -6.20 1.34 -13.35
CA ALA A 429 -6.15 2.57 -14.15
C ALA A 429 -4.76 2.80 -14.76
N GLU A 430 -4.67 3.71 -15.75
CA GLU A 430 -3.50 3.92 -16.61
C GLU A 430 -2.17 4.12 -15.84
N PHE A 431 -2.18 4.89 -14.75
CA PHE A 431 -0.99 5.18 -13.95
C PHE A 431 -0.90 4.35 -12.68
N SER A 432 -1.71 3.29 -12.55
CA SER A 432 -1.57 2.34 -11.46
C SER A 432 -0.13 1.84 -11.36
N ARG A 433 0.40 1.82 -10.13
CA ARG A 433 1.78 1.41 -9.81
C ARG A 433 2.89 2.33 -10.35
N GLN A 434 2.55 3.49 -10.92
CA GLN A 434 3.52 4.51 -11.29
C GLN A 434 3.75 5.50 -10.15
N VAL A 435 4.96 6.02 -10.05
CA VAL A 435 5.35 7.10 -9.13
C VAL A 435 5.74 8.32 -9.94
N ALA A 436 5.02 9.43 -9.74
CA ALA A 436 5.26 10.69 -10.42
C ALA A 436 5.88 11.71 -9.47
N PHE A 437 7.06 12.22 -9.81
CA PHE A 437 7.74 13.30 -9.12
C PHE A 437 7.50 14.62 -9.85
N ILE A 438 6.85 15.58 -9.19
CA ILE A 438 6.32 16.79 -9.82
C ILE A 438 6.94 18.01 -9.16
N THR A 439 7.79 18.74 -9.89
CA THR A 439 8.39 19.98 -9.39
C THR A 439 7.45 21.16 -9.55
N GLY A 440 7.41 22.06 -8.57
CA GLY A 440 6.39 23.11 -8.52
C GLY A 440 4.98 22.53 -8.35
N GLY A 441 4.86 21.38 -7.67
CA GLY A 441 3.62 20.61 -7.55
C GLY A 441 2.50 21.31 -6.79
N ALA A 442 2.80 22.34 -6.00
CA ALA A 442 1.80 23.16 -5.33
C ALA A 442 1.29 24.33 -6.21
N GLY A 443 1.93 24.59 -7.35
CA GLY A 443 1.51 25.61 -8.32
C GLY A 443 0.35 25.18 -9.22
N GLY A 444 -0.17 26.11 -10.04
CA GLY A 444 -1.33 25.86 -10.92
C GLY A 444 -1.19 24.59 -11.78
N ILE A 445 -0.23 24.56 -12.71
CA ILE A 445 0.02 23.42 -13.60
C ILE A 445 0.41 22.16 -12.80
N GLY A 446 1.32 22.30 -11.84
CA GLY A 446 1.77 21.18 -11.01
C GLY A 446 0.62 20.50 -10.27
N SER A 447 -0.27 21.28 -9.64
CA SER A 447 -1.42 20.74 -8.91
C SER A 447 -2.45 20.08 -9.83
N ALA A 448 -2.65 20.60 -11.05
CA ALA A 448 -3.50 19.98 -12.06
C ALA A 448 -2.90 18.65 -12.55
N ALA A 449 -1.59 18.60 -12.80
CA ALA A 449 -0.88 17.37 -13.15
C ALA A 449 -0.95 16.32 -12.02
N CYS A 450 -0.82 16.74 -10.75
CA CYS A 450 -1.02 15.85 -9.61
C CYS A 450 -2.42 15.21 -9.64
N ARG A 451 -3.48 16.03 -9.79
CA ARG A 451 -4.87 15.53 -9.83
C ARG A 451 -5.11 14.57 -10.98
N GLU A 452 -4.64 14.90 -12.18
CA GLU A 452 -4.78 14.06 -13.37
C GLU A 452 -4.14 12.69 -13.18
N LEU A 453 -2.87 12.65 -12.73
CA LEU A 453 -2.15 11.39 -12.52
C LEU A 453 -2.71 10.58 -11.34
N LEU A 454 -3.15 11.24 -10.26
CA LEU A 454 -3.79 10.59 -9.11
C LEU A 454 -5.14 9.98 -9.47
N GLY A 455 -5.96 10.69 -10.25
CA GLY A 455 -7.26 10.22 -10.72
C GLY A 455 -7.17 8.91 -11.49
N ASP A 456 -6.04 8.72 -12.19
CA ASP A 456 -5.72 7.52 -12.95
C ASP A 456 -4.75 6.56 -12.22
N GLY A 457 -4.62 6.69 -10.89
CA GLY A 457 -4.04 5.67 -10.02
C GLY A 457 -2.54 5.77 -9.73
N ALA A 458 -1.87 6.89 -10.04
CA ALA A 458 -0.48 7.12 -9.67
C ALA A 458 -0.27 7.26 -8.15
N HIS A 459 0.99 7.25 -7.73
CA HIS A 459 1.45 7.91 -6.50
C HIS A 459 2.19 9.18 -6.91
N VAL A 460 2.06 10.26 -6.14
CA VAL A 460 2.69 11.54 -6.47
C VAL A 460 3.62 12.02 -5.36
N VAL A 461 4.80 12.49 -5.74
CA VAL A 461 5.71 13.26 -4.90
C VAL A 461 5.60 14.71 -5.33
N ILE A 462 5.10 15.56 -4.43
CA ILE A 462 4.82 16.97 -4.63
C ILE A 462 6.04 17.74 -4.13
N ALA A 463 6.98 18.00 -5.04
CA ALA A 463 8.20 18.71 -4.71
C ALA A 463 8.03 20.22 -5.00
N ASP A 464 8.15 21.04 -3.97
CA ASP A 464 7.95 22.48 -4.08
C ASP A 464 8.85 23.26 -3.13
N LEU A 465 9.21 24.49 -3.50
CA LEU A 465 9.90 25.42 -2.60
C LEU A 465 8.98 25.84 -1.44
N ASN A 466 7.67 25.91 -1.70
CA ASN A 466 6.66 26.22 -0.71
C ASN A 466 6.21 24.97 0.04
N ALA A 467 6.96 24.59 1.08
CA ALA A 467 6.70 23.42 1.91
C ALA A 467 5.25 23.34 2.41
N ASP A 468 4.71 24.42 2.97
CA ASP A 468 3.35 24.46 3.51
C ASP A 468 2.30 24.16 2.43
N GLY A 469 2.48 24.70 1.22
CA GLY A 469 1.55 24.44 0.12
C GLY A 469 1.67 23.04 -0.46
N ALA A 470 2.87 22.45 -0.49
CA ALA A 470 3.04 21.06 -0.86
C ALA A 470 2.34 20.14 0.13
N LYS A 471 2.51 20.40 1.43
CA LYS A 471 1.84 19.68 2.51
C LYS A 471 0.32 19.79 2.45
N GLU A 472 -0.23 20.99 2.30
CA GLU A 472 -1.68 21.20 2.16
C GLU A 472 -2.26 20.37 1.00
N LYS A 473 -1.53 20.30 -0.13
CA LYS A 473 -1.93 19.47 -1.28
C LYS A 473 -1.81 17.98 -1.02
N ALA A 474 -0.75 17.53 -0.35
CA ALA A 474 -0.61 16.11 0.02
C ALA A 474 -1.77 15.66 0.94
N ASP A 475 -2.13 16.50 1.92
CA ASP A 475 -3.24 16.23 2.85
C ASP A 475 -4.60 16.22 2.10
N GLU A 476 -4.84 17.19 1.20
CA GLU A 476 -6.04 17.25 0.32
C GLU A 476 -6.16 15.98 -0.54
N TYR A 477 -5.07 15.58 -1.20
CA TYR A 477 -5.06 14.43 -2.11
C TYR A 477 -5.16 13.10 -1.39
N THR A 478 -4.58 13.00 -0.19
CA THR A 478 -4.74 11.83 0.67
C THR A 478 -6.21 11.59 1.02
N GLN A 479 -6.98 12.66 1.29
CA GLN A 479 -8.42 12.55 1.56
C GLN A 479 -9.22 12.17 0.30
N ALA A 480 -8.84 12.70 -0.87
CA ALA A 480 -9.59 12.52 -2.11
C ALA A 480 -9.31 11.19 -2.83
N TYR A 481 -8.07 10.72 -2.83
CA TYR A 481 -7.60 9.58 -3.64
C TYR A 481 -7.16 8.37 -2.80
N GLY A 482 -7.11 8.53 -1.47
CA GLY A 482 -6.77 7.47 -0.52
C GLY A 482 -5.43 7.70 0.18
N GLU A 483 -5.29 7.02 1.33
CA GLU A 483 -4.10 7.09 2.17
C GLU A 483 -2.81 6.79 1.41
N GLU A 484 -1.77 7.57 1.71
CA GLU A 484 -0.39 7.39 1.24
C GLU A 484 -0.20 7.50 -0.28
N ARG A 485 -1.17 8.07 -1.01
CA ARG A 485 -1.08 8.32 -2.46
C ARG A 485 -0.26 9.56 -2.84
N ALA A 486 -0.11 10.50 -1.91
CA ALA A 486 0.64 11.74 -2.11
C ALA A 486 1.64 11.94 -0.97
N TYR A 487 2.83 12.44 -1.32
CA TYR A 487 3.90 12.78 -0.39
C TYR A 487 4.46 14.16 -0.73
N ASP A 488 4.57 15.05 0.24
CA ASP A 488 5.16 16.38 0.06
C ASP A 488 6.67 16.39 0.36
N VAL A 489 7.43 17.16 -0.44
CA VAL A 489 8.85 17.40 -0.21
C VAL A 489 9.17 18.87 -0.43
N ALA A 490 9.81 19.50 0.56
CA ALA A 490 10.37 20.84 0.42
C ALA A 490 11.68 20.76 -0.40
N MET A 491 11.69 21.33 -1.60
CA MET A 491 12.84 21.24 -2.50
C MET A 491 13.07 22.54 -3.27
N ASP A 492 14.28 23.09 -3.14
CA ASP A 492 14.80 24.11 -4.04
C ASP A 492 15.51 23.43 -5.22
N VAL A 493 14.95 23.57 -6.42
CA VAL A 493 15.53 22.99 -7.64
C VAL A 493 16.93 23.53 -7.97
N THR A 494 17.34 24.66 -7.40
CA THR A 494 18.67 25.25 -7.61
C THR A 494 19.76 24.65 -6.71
N SER A 495 19.39 23.85 -5.70
CA SER A 495 20.33 23.14 -4.84
C SER A 495 20.44 21.68 -5.26
N GLU A 496 21.65 21.27 -5.64
CA GLU A 496 21.96 19.88 -6.01
C GLU A 496 21.72 18.91 -4.84
N GLU A 497 22.05 19.33 -3.62
CA GLU A 497 21.85 18.55 -2.41
C GLU A 497 20.36 18.38 -2.08
N ALA A 498 19.56 19.46 -2.22
CA ALA A 498 18.11 19.39 -1.99
C ALA A 498 17.42 18.49 -3.00
N VAL A 499 17.83 18.54 -4.28
CA VAL A 499 17.32 17.63 -5.31
C VAL A 499 17.68 16.19 -4.99
N ALA A 500 18.94 15.89 -4.67
CA ALA A 500 19.36 14.54 -4.32
C ALA A 500 18.61 14.00 -3.09
N ALA A 501 18.42 14.81 -2.06
CA ALA A 501 17.64 14.44 -0.87
C ALA A 501 16.18 14.12 -1.21
N ALA A 502 15.53 14.93 -2.06
CA ALA A 502 14.15 14.72 -2.45
C ALA A 502 13.92 13.39 -3.22
N PHE A 503 14.87 13.00 -4.08
CA PHE A 503 14.80 11.70 -4.77
C PHE A 503 15.06 10.52 -3.83
N LYS A 504 15.93 10.68 -2.82
CA LYS A 504 16.08 9.69 -1.74
C LYS A 504 14.78 9.52 -0.95
N GLU A 505 14.10 10.61 -0.62
CA GLU A 505 12.79 10.54 0.02
C GLU A 505 11.77 9.81 -0.87
N ALA A 506 11.70 10.12 -2.16
CA ALA A 506 10.84 9.39 -3.11
C ALA A 506 11.17 7.89 -3.17
N ALA A 507 12.46 7.53 -3.12
CA ALA A 507 12.92 6.13 -3.07
C ALA A 507 12.48 5.44 -1.77
N LEU A 508 12.61 6.09 -0.62
CA LEU A 508 12.16 5.56 0.67
C LEU A 508 10.64 5.43 0.74
N GLN A 509 9.91 6.38 0.15
CA GLN A 509 8.45 6.41 0.20
C GLN A 509 7.81 5.40 -0.75
N TYR A 510 8.28 5.28 -1.99
CA TYR A 510 7.59 4.47 -3.00
C TYR A 510 8.50 3.45 -3.71
N GLY A 511 9.78 3.42 -3.37
CA GLY A 511 10.78 2.56 -3.97
C GLY A 511 11.46 3.14 -5.20
N GLY A 512 11.01 4.28 -5.72
CA GLY A 512 11.43 4.71 -7.05
C GLY A 512 10.65 5.88 -7.63
N VAL A 513 11.03 6.29 -8.84
CA VAL A 513 10.32 7.26 -9.66
C VAL A 513 10.20 6.76 -11.10
N ASP A 514 9.02 6.89 -11.70
CA ASP A 514 8.73 6.50 -13.09
C ASP A 514 8.46 7.67 -14.01
N ILE A 515 7.82 8.71 -13.46
CA ILE A 515 7.38 9.89 -14.21
C ILE A 515 7.99 11.11 -13.53
N ILE A 516 8.63 11.99 -14.29
CA ILE A 516 9.01 13.32 -13.83
C ILE A 516 8.18 14.34 -14.58
N VAL A 517 7.53 15.24 -13.85
CA VAL A 517 6.97 16.46 -14.43
C VAL A 517 7.85 17.61 -13.98
N ASN A 518 8.78 17.98 -14.86
CA ASN A 518 9.70 19.07 -14.58
C ASN A 518 9.00 20.40 -14.91
N ASN A 519 8.48 21.06 -13.89
CA ASN A 519 7.52 22.16 -14.00
C ASN A 519 7.87 23.39 -13.13
N ALA A 520 8.96 23.35 -12.37
CA ALA A 520 9.46 24.53 -11.67
C ALA A 520 9.59 25.73 -12.63
N GLY A 521 9.22 26.93 -12.20
CA GLY A 521 9.20 28.07 -13.11
C GLY A 521 8.97 29.41 -12.45
N LEU A 522 9.51 30.43 -13.11
CA LEU A 522 9.26 31.86 -12.86
C LEU A 522 9.13 32.56 -14.20
N ALA A 523 8.40 33.68 -14.25
CA ALA A 523 8.33 34.53 -15.43
C ALA A 523 9.09 35.83 -15.17
N SER A 524 9.82 36.31 -16.17
CA SER A 524 10.45 37.63 -16.13
C SER A 524 10.22 38.37 -17.45
N SER A 525 10.06 39.69 -17.38
CA SER A 525 10.00 40.54 -18.55
C SER A 525 10.83 41.79 -18.33
N SER A 526 11.82 42.02 -19.18
CA SER A 526 12.64 43.21 -19.16
C SER A 526 13.22 43.46 -20.57
N PRO A 527 13.31 44.73 -21.02
CA PRO A 527 14.14 45.08 -22.17
C PRO A 527 15.57 44.54 -22.03
N LEU A 528 16.23 44.27 -23.15
CA LEU A 528 17.56 43.63 -23.12
C LEU A 528 18.60 44.48 -22.39
N ASP A 529 18.59 45.79 -22.62
CA ASP A 529 19.48 46.78 -22.03
C ASP A 529 19.19 47.07 -20.54
N GLU A 530 18.02 46.66 -20.04
CA GLU A 530 17.63 46.75 -18.63
C GLU A 530 17.77 45.40 -17.90
N THR A 531 17.95 44.30 -18.63
CA THR A 531 18.08 42.97 -18.05
C THR A 531 19.39 42.86 -17.28
N THR A 532 19.30 42.90 -15.96
CA THR A 532 20.49 42.77 -15.09
C THR A 532 21.08 41.36 -15.15
N LEU A 533 22.39 41.24 -14.90
CA LEU A 533 23.04 39.93 -14.78
C LEU A 533 22.41 39.07 -13.68
N LYS A 534 21.94 39.67 -12.59
CA LYS A 534 21.22 38.96 -11.51
C LYS A 534 19.93 38.33 -12.03
N GLN A 535 19.15 39.06 -12.82
CA GLN A 535 17.91 38.54 -13.41
C GLN A 535 18.20 37.44 -14.43
N TRP A 536 19.23 37.62 -15.27
CA TRP A 536 19.70 36.58 -16.18
C TRP A 536 20.07 35.30 -15.44
N GLN A 537 20.90 35.42 -14.39
CA GLN A 537 21.37 34.29 -13.61
C GLN A 537 20.21 33.57 -12.92
N LEU A 538 19.26 34.30 -12.33
CA LEU A 538 18.06 33.70 -11.74
C LEU A 538 17.24 32.87 -12.74
N ASN A 539 17.06 33.35 -13.98
CA ASN A 539 16.39 32.56 -15.01
C ASN A 539 17.20 31.30 -15.33
N MET A 540 18.53 31.40 -15.49
CA MET A 540 19.37 30.25 -15.79
C MET A 540 19.45 29.24 -14.64
N ASP A 541 19.48 29.69 -13.39
CA ASP A 541 19.56 28.82 -12.21
C ASP A 541 18.27 27.99 -12.06
N VAL A 542 17.10 28.63 -12.18
CA VAL A 542 15.81 27.95 -11.97
C VAL A 542 15.39 27.15 -13.20
N LEU A 543 15.41 27.78 -14.38
CA LEU A 543 14.86 27.22 -15.61
C LEU A 543 15.89 26.36 -16.37
N GLY A 544 17.19 26.64 -16.23
CA GLY A 544 18.25 25.84 -16.86
C GLY A 544 18.82 24.79 -15.91
N THR A 545 19.60 25.24 -14.94
CA THR A 545 20.33 24.39 -13.98
C THR A 545 19.37 23.52 -13.17
N GLY A 546 18.27 24.07 -12.66
CA GLY A 546 17.31 23.32 -11.87
C GLY A 546 16.64 22.18 -12.67
N TYR A 547 16.29 22.43 -13.93
CA TYR A 547 15.78 21.37 -14.80
C TYR A 547 16.81 20.27 -15.04
N PHE A 548 18.07 20.65 -15.23
CA PHE A 548 19.18 19.71 -15.37
C PHE A 548 19.38 18.85 -14.13
N LEU A 549 19.44 19.44 -12.93
CA LEU A 549 19.67 18.71 -11.68
C LEU A 549 18.58 17.67 -11.45
N VAL A 550 17.31 18.07 -11.56
CA VAL A 550 16.15 17.18 -11.38
C VAL A 550 16.16 16.06 -12.41
N ALA A 551 16.41 16.38 -13.68
CA ALA A 551 16.39 15.38 -14.75
C ALA A 551 17.56 14.39 -14.64
N ARG A 552 18.76 14.85 -14.24
CA ARG A 552 19.94 14.01 -14.02
C ARG A 552 19.73 13.03 -12.87
N GLU A 553 19.15 13.49 -11.77
CA GLU A 553 18.87 12.64 -10.62
C GLU A 553 17.83 11.57 -10.96
N ALA A 554 16.73 11.98 -11.58
CA ALA A 554 15.73 11.06 -12.11
C ALA A 554 16.31 10.03 -13.08
N PHE A 555 17.16 10.46 -14.01
CA PHE A 555 17.80 9.58 -14.99
C PHE A 555 18.66 8.52 -14.30
N THR A 556 19.43 8.93 -13.28
CA THR A 556 20.24 8.02 -12.47
C THR A 556 19.39 6.97 -11.77
N GLN A 557 18.30 7.40 -11.12
CA GLN A 557 17.40 6.49 -10.41
C GLN A 557 16.63 5.56 -11.35
N MET A 558 16.12 6.07 -12.48
CA MET A 558 15.46 5.25 -13.52
C MET A 558 16.41 4.20 -14.11
N LYS A 559 17.70 4.54 -14.28
CA LYS A 559 18.73 3.57 -14.69
C LYS A 559 18.99 2.50 -13.63
N ALA A 560 19.01 2.88 -12.35
CA ALA A 560 19.15 1.91 -11.26
C ALA A 560 17.94 0.96 -11.17
N GLN A 561 16.73 1.46 -11.44
CA GLN A 561 15.51 0.65 -11.54
C GLN A 561 15.53 -0.28 -12.75
N GLY A 562 16.03 0.17 -13.89
CA GLY A 562 16.02 -0.63 -15.12
C GLY A 562 14.62 -0.91 -15.69
N THR A 563 13.60 -0.16 -15.28
CA THR A 563 12.20 -0.31 -15.72
C THR A 563 11.76 0.76 -16.75
N GLY A 564 12.72 1.49 -17.31
CA GLY A 564 12.48 2.66 -18.14
C GLY A 564 12.00 3.86 -17.34
N GLY A 565 11.37 4.82 -18.02
CA GLY A 565 10.83 6.00 -17.36
C GLY A 565 10.31 7.05 -18.34
N ASN A 566 9.73 8.10 -17.77
CA ASN A 566 9.12 9.17 -18.53
C ASN A 566 9.43 10.53 -17.91
N MET A 567 9.92 11.47 -18.70
CA MET A 567 10.16 12.83 -18.26
C MET A 567 9.39 13.79 -19.18
N VAL A 568 8.50 14.57 -18.57
CA VAL A 568 7.75 15.61 -19.25
C VAL A 568 8.27 16.96 -18.76
N PHE A 569 8.89 17.70 -19.67
CA PHE A 569 9.38 19.04 -19.42
C PHE A 569 8.28 20.06 -19.73
N VAL A 570 7.87 20.85 -18.76
CA VAL A 570 6.94 21.97 -18.96
C VAL A 570 7.75 23.20 -19.39
N GLY A 571 7.89 23.33 -20.70
CA GLY A 571 8.58 24.45 -21.33
C GLY A 571 7.69 25.69 -21.41
N SER A 572 7.70 26.34 -22.55
CA SER A 572 6.79 27.45 -22.87
C SER A 572 6.75 27.60 -24.39
N LYS A 573 5.71 28.24 -24.94
CA LYS A 573 5.79 28.68 -26.34
C LYS A 573 7.06 29.52 -26.61
N ASN A 574 7.57 30.23 -25.60
CA ASN A 574 8.79 31.04 -25.67
C ASN A 574 10.07 30.21 -25.89
N SER A 575 10.01 28.87 -25.80
CA SER A 575 11.09 27.97 -26.20
C SER A 575 11.35 27.98 -27.71
N VAL A 576 10.30 28.21 -28.51
CA VAL A 576 10.36 28.23 -29.98
C VAL A 576 9.97 29.60 -30.57
N TYR A 577 9.46 30.50 -29.74
CA TYR A 577 9.04 31.84 -30.11
C TYR A 577 9.83 32.93 -29.36
N ALA A 578 10.28 33.94 -30.09
CA ALA A 578 10.95 35.11 -29.53
C ALA A 578 9.94 36.09 -28.90
N GLY A 579 9.76 36.00 -27.58
CA GLY A 579 8.89 36.91 -26.82
C GLY A 579 9.46 38.32 -26.70
N LYS A 580 8.60 39.34 -26.85
CA LYS A 580 8.97 40.74 -26.56
C LYS A 580 9.39 40.89 -25.09
N ASN A 581 10.53 41.56 -24.87
CA ASN A 581 11.12 41.83 -23.55
C ASN A 581 11.31 40.56 -22.71
N ALA A 582 11.67 39.44 -23.34
CA ALA A 582 11.76 38.13 -22.67
C ALA A 582 13.08 37.42 -22.98
N ALA A 583 14.16 38.14 -23.30
CA ALA A 583 15.41 37.52 -23.75
C ALA A 583 15.95 36.46 -22.76
N ALA A 584 16.08 36.80 -21.47
CA ALA A 584 16.53 35.85 -20.44
C ALA A 584 15.61 34.62 -20.32
N TYR A 585 14.29 34.86 -20.23
CA TYR A 585 13.29 33.80 -20.09
C TYR A 585 13.21 32.89 -21.33
N SER A 586 13.12 33.46 -22.53
CA SER A 586 13.09 32.71 -23.81
C SER A 586 14.38 31.91 -24.02
N SER A 587 15.56 32.47 -23.68
CA SER A 587 16.83 31.74 -23.77
C SER A 587 16.84 30.53 -22.83
N ALA A 588 16.39 30.68 -21.58
CA ALA A 588 16.35 29.57 -20.64
C ALA A 588 15.28 28.52 -21.03
N LYS A 589 14.09 28.94 -21.48
CA LYS A 589 13.05 28.04 -22.00
C LYS A 589 13.46 27.29 -23.27
N ALA A 590 14.27 27.90 -24.14
CA ALA A 590 14.85 27.21 -25.29
C ALA A 590 15.89 26.16 -24.83
N LEU A 591 16.72 26.48 -23.84
CA LEU A 591 17.65 25.54 -23.22
C LEU A 591 16.91 24.32 -22.65
N GLU A 592 15.84 24.51 -21.86
CA GLU A 592 15.03 23.40 -21.30
C GLU A 592 14.60 22.39 -22.36
N THR A 593 13.97 22.86 -23.43
CA THR A 593 13.47 21.99 -24.50
C THR A 593 14.59 21.35 -25.32
N HIS A 594 15.75 22.00 -25.42
CA HIS A 594 16.91 21.38 -26.06
C HIS A 594 17.54 20.31 -25.17
N LEU A 595 17.68 20.58 -23.87
CA LEU A 595 18.13 19.62 -22.87
C LEU A 595 17.23 18.37 -22.88
N ALA A 596 15.91 18.54 -22.90
CA ALA A 596 14.94 17.45 -23.00
C ALA A 596 15.23 16.53 -24.21
N ARG A 597 15.57 17.10 -25.37
CA ARG A 597 15.93 16.33 -26.58
C ARG A 597 17.29 15.63 -26.46
N CYS A 598 18.27 16.23 -25.79
CA CYS A 598 19.54 15.57 -25.52
C CYS A 598 19.34 14.35 -24.61
N ILE A 599 18.57 14.52 -23.52
CA ILE A 599 18.25 13.41 -22.61
C ILE A 599 17.41 12.35 -23.33
N ALA A 600 16.49 12.73 -24.22
CA ALA A 600 15.73 11.77 -25.04
C ALA A 600 16.65 10.88 -25.91
N ALA A 601 17.71 11.46 -26.48
CA ALA A 601 18.66 10.73 -27.31
C ALA A 601 19.51 9.74 -26.49
N GLU A 602 19.92 10.13 -25.28
CA GLU A 602 20.68 9.27 -24.36
C GLU A 602 19.79 8.23 -23.65
N GLY A 603 18.56 8.59 -23.31
CA GLY A 603 17.62 7.75 -22.54
C GLY A 603 17.00 6.60 -23.31
N GLY A 604 17.01 6.66 -24.64
CA GLY A 604 16.36 5.67 -25.51
C GLY A 604 16.83 4.24 -25.27
N GLU A 605 18.13 4.02 -25.02
CA GLU A 605 18.67 2.67 -24.75
C GLU A 605 18.17 2.07 -23.42
N TYR A 606 17.78 2.93 -22.47
CA TYR A 606 17.26 2.55 -21.16
C TYR A 606 15.73 2.51 -21.12
N GLY A 607 15.04 2.78 -22.24
CA GLY A 607 13.58 2.92 -22.25
C GLY A 607 13.06 4.18 -21.54
N ILE A 608 13.91 5.19 -21.35
CA ILE A 608 13.55 6.48 -20.76
C ILE A 608 13.11 7.43 -21.88
N ARG A 609 11.84 7.85 -21.84
CA ARG A 609 11.25 8.79 -22.80
C ARG A 609 11.28 10.19 -22.24
N VAL A 610 11.62 11.18 -23.07
CA VAL A 610 11.63 12.59 -22.65
C VAL A 610 10.91 13.43 -23.68
N ASN A 611 9.86 14.13 -23.29
CA ASN A 611 9.06 15.00 -24.17
C ASN A 611 8.82 16.36 -23.50
N SER A 612 8.39 17.35 -24.27
CA SER A 612 8.08 18.69 -23.75
C SER A 612 6.67 19.14 -24.10
N VAL A 613 5.99 19.73 -23.13
CA VAL A 613 4.74 20.47 -23.33
C VAL A 613 5.07 21.96 -23.30
N LEU A 614 4.54 22.73 -24.26
CA LEU A 614 4.81 24.15 -24.43
C LEU A 614 3.52 24.97 -24.23
N PRO A 615 3.23 25.39 -22.99
CA PRO A 615 2.07 26.23 -22.68
C PRO A 615 2.18 27.67 -23.20
N ASP A 616 1.04 28.32 -23.35
CA ASP A 616 0.92 29.78 -23.44
C ASP A 616 -0.10 30.32 -22.43
N ALA A 617 0.21 31.47 -21.82
CA ALA A 617 -0.70 32.29 -21.03
C ALA A 617 -1.62 31.53 -20.03
N VAL A 618 -1.06 30.57 -19.28
CA VAL A 618 -1.81 29.86 -18.23
C VAL A 618 -1.88 30.72 -16.97
N LEU A 619 -2.95 31.51 -16.85
CA LEU A 619 -3.08 32.55 -15.81
C LEU A 619 -3.66 32.03 -14.48
N GLN A 620 -4.49 30.98 -14.52
CA GLN A 620 -5.18 30.46 -13.34
C GLN A 620 -4.23 29.68 -12.41
N GLY A 621 -4.34 29.92 -11.10
CA GLY A 621 -3.62 29.15 -10.06
C GLY A 621 -2.10 29.36 -10.01
N SER A 622 -1.54 30.23 -10.85
CA SER A 622 -0.11 30.50 -10.87
C SER A 622 0.25 31.67 -9.95
N LYS A 623 1.11 31.42 -8.96
CA LYS A 623 1.71 32.44 -8.08
C LYS A 623 2.70 33.37 -8.81
N ILE A 624 3.08 33.01 -10.04
CA ILE A 624 3.98 33.79 -10.91
C ILE A 624 3.28 35.08 -11.37
N TRP A 625 1.95 35.10 -11.41
CA TRP A 625 1.15 36.25 -11.86
C TRP A 625 0.68 37.11 -10.67
N SER A 626 1.62 37.67 -9.91
CA SER A 626 1.31 38.71 -8.91
C SER A 626 0.62 39.92 -9.55
N SER A 627 -0.02 40.77 -8.74
CA SER A 627 -0.59 42.05 -9.21
C SER A 627 0.45 42.89 -9.97
N SER A 628 1.69 42.93 -9.47
CA SER A 628 2.81 43.65 -10.11
C SER A 628 3.16 43.11 -11.50
N TRP A 629 3.15 41.78 -11.71
CA TRP A 629 3.42 41.23 -13.04
C TRP A 629 2.30 41.54 -14.03
N LYS A 630 1.04 41.41 -13.61
CA LYS A 630 -0.12 41.73 -14.48
C LYS A 630 -0.05 43.18 -14.94
N GLU A 631 0.29 44.09 -14.03
CA GLU A 631 0.50 45.51 -14.31
C GLU A 631 1.66 45.75 -15.29
N GLU A 632 2.84 45.17 -15.05
CA GLU A 632 4.01 45.29 -15.93
C GLU A 632 3.72 44.74 -17.34
N ARG A 633 3.00 43.63 -17.43
CA ARG A 633 2.71 42.99 -18.71
C ARG A 633 1.64 43.72 -19.50
N ALA A 634 0.59 44.18 -18.84
CA ALA A 634 -0.43 45.03 -19.43
C ALA A 634 0.21 46.33 -19.97
N ALA A 635 1.13 46.94 -19.21
CA ALA A 635 1.92 48.10 -19.65
C ALA A 635 2.80 47.78 -20.88
N ALA A 636 3.45 46.62 -20.93
CA ALA A 636 4.28 46.22 -22.09
C ALA A 636 3.48 46.03 -23.40
N TYR A 637 2.19 45.73 -23.28
CA TYR A 637 1.23 45.62 -24.39
C TYR A 637 0.39 46.89 -24.60
N GLY A 638 0.41 47.84 -23.66
CA GLY A 638 -0.36 49.09 -23.72
C GLY A 638 -1.87 48.89 -23.50
N ILE A 639 -2.25 47.96 -22.64
CA ILE A 639 -3.65 47.63 -22.30
C ILE A 639 -3.88 47.74 -20.79
N ASP A 640 -5.15 47.70 -20.36
CA ASP A 640 -5.49 47.61 -18.93
C ASP A 640 -5.27 46.17 -18.39
N PRO A 641 -4.82 45.98 -17.13
CA PRO A 641 -4.67 44.65 -16.53
C PRO A 641 -5.91 43.75 -16.63
N ASP A 642 -7.12 44.31 -16.58
CA ASP A 642 -8.36 43.55 -16.68
C ASP A 642 -8.65 43.07 -18.12
N GLU A 643 -7.99 43.67 -19.12
CA GLU A 643 -8.10 43.27 -20.54
C GLU A 643 -7.09 42.17 -20.93
N LEU A 644 -6.18 41.82 -20.02
CA LEU A 644 -5.05 40.94 -20.30
C LEU A 644 -5.50 39.53 -20.73
N ASP A 645 -6.48 38.95 -20.04
CA ASP A 645 -7.02 37.62 -20.35
C ASP A 645 -7.64 37.59 -21.75
N GLU A 646 -8.48 38.58 -22.07
CA GLU A 646 -9.12 38.71 -23.38
C GLU A 646 -8.11 39.02 -24.50
N HIS A 647 -7.06 39.78 -24.20
CA HIS A 647 -5.95 40.02 -25.12
C HIS A 647 -5.20 38.72 -25.45
N TYR A 648 -4.87 37.92 -24.45
CA TYR A 648 -4.22 36.63 -24.66
C TYR A 648 -5.11 35.67 -25.44
N ARG A 649 -6.40 35.59 -25.10
CA ARG A 649 -7.39 34.79 -25.83
C ARG A 649 -7.45 35.14 -27.31
N LYS A 650 -7.49 36.43 -27.65
CA LYS A 650 -7.55 36.91 -29.04
C LYS A 650 -6.28 36.66 -29.86
N ARG A 651 -5.15 36.34 -29.22
CA ARG A 651 -3.90 36.00 -29.90
C ARG A 651 -3.89 34.55 -30.41
N THR A 652 -4.71 33.68 -29.82
CA THR A 652 -4.77 32.26 -30.20
C THR A 652 -5.65 32.09 -31.44
N THR A 653 -5.31 31.13 -32.32
CA THR A 653 -6.12 30.86 -33.53
C THR A 653 -7.50 30.32 -33.17
N LEU A 654 -7.60 29.57 -32.08
CA LEU A 654 -8.85 28.98 -31.60
C LEU A 654 -9.70 29.94 -30.76
N LEU A 655 -9.17 31.12 -30.37
CA LEU A 655 -9.86 32.12 -29.55
C LEU A 655 -10.31 31.58 -28.17
N VAL A 656 -9.51 30.68 -27.60
CA VAL A 656 -9.73 30.03 -26.31
C VAL A 656 -8.67 30.45 -25.28
N ASN A 657 -9.04 30.31 -24.01
CA ASN A 657 -8.10 30.37 -22.88
C ASN A 657 -7.42 29.03 -22.71
N ILE A 658 -6.23 29.03 -22.11
CA ILE A 658 -5.50 27.82 -21.75
C ILE A 658 -5.42 27.75 -20.22
N TYR A 659 -5.84 26.61 -19.69
CA TYR A 659 -5.95 26.34 -18.27
C TYR A 659 -4.88 25.32 -17.82
N PRO A 660 -4.56 25.27 -16.52
CA PRO A 660 -3.68 24.24 -15.96
C PRO A 660 -4.08 22.82 -16.34
N GLU A 661 -5.39 22.54 -16.39
CA GLU A 661 -5.98 21.26 -16.75
C GLU A 661 -5.62 20.86 -18.20
N ASP A 662 -5.65 21.81 -19.15
CA ASP A 662 -5.26 21.54 -20.55
C ASP A 662 -3.79 21.10 -20.64
N ILE A 663 -2.92 21.65 -19.78
CA ILE A 663 -1.51 21.26 -19.71
C ILE A 663 -1.35 19.90 -19.05
N ALA A 664 -2.13 19.63 -17.99
CA ALA A 664 -2.14 18.36 -17.29
C ALA A 664 -2.55 17.19 -18.21
N GLU A 665 -3.56 17.37 -19.07
CA GLU A 665 -3.95 16.37 -20.07
C GLU A 665 -2.81 16.03 -21.05
N ALA A 666 -2.08 17.05 -21.51
CA ALA A 666 -0.91 16.84 -22.37
C ALA A 666 0.25 16.15 -21.65
N ILE A 667 0.46 16.49 -20.37
CA ILE A 667 1.44 15.80 -19.50
C ILE A 667 1.05 14.33 -19.36
N ALA A 668 -0.20 14.04 -19.02
CA ALA A 668 -0.72 12.69 -18.88
C ALA A 668 -0.60 11.90 -20.19
N PHE A 669 -0.94 12.50 -21.34
CA PHE A 669 -0.74 11.86 -22.64
C PHE A 669 0.71 11.41 -22.83
N PHE A 670 1.67 12.31 -22.62
CA PHE A 670 3.08 11.95 -22.77
C PHE A 670 3.54 10.93 -21.73
N ALA A 671 3.05 11.03 -20.49
CA ALA A 671 3.33 10.10 -19.40
C ALA A 671 2.82 8.67 -19.70
N SER A 672 1.66 8.56 -20.36
CA SER A 672 0.91 7.32 -20.58
C SER A 672 1.54 6.34 -21.56
N THR A 673 0.98 5.13 -21.59
CA THR A 673 1.26 4.09 -22.58
C THR A 673 0.86 4.51 -24.00
N LYS A 674 -0.08 5.44 -24.16
CA LYS A 674 -0.56 5.93 -25.46
C LYS A 674 0.53 6.59 -26.31
N SER A 675 1.62 7.07 -25.69
CA SER A 675 2.74 7.68 -26.39
C SER A 675 4.06 6.89 -26.26
N GLU A 676 4.00 5.58 -25.99
CA GLU A 676 5.19 4.71 -25.79
C GLU A 676 6.24 4.79 -26.89
N LYS A 677 5.86 5.15 -28.11
CA LYS A 677 6.76 5.26 -29.27
C LYS A 677 7.20 6.70 -29.57
N THR A 678 6.99 7.62 -28.63
CA THR A 678 7.30 9.05 -28.78
C THR A 678 8.32 9.51 -27.73
N THR A 679 9.43 10.08 -28.20
CA THR A 679 10.48 10.73 -27.38
C THR A 679 11.08 11.89 -28.18
N GLY A 680 11.59 12.91 -27.50
CA GLY A 680 12.13 14.15 -28.10
C GLY A 680 11.07 15.08 -28.71
N CYS A 681 9.78 14.82 -28.48
CA CYS A 681 8.68 15.59 -29.05
C CYS A 681 8.45 16.90 -28.27
N MET A 682 8.00 17.93 -28.98
CA MET A 682 7.48 19.17 -28.40
C MET A 682 6.02 19.32 -28.81
N LEU A 683 5.12 19.39 -27.84
CA LEU A 683 3.69 19.62 -28.05
C LEU A 683 3.31 21.01 -27.57
N THR A 684 2.75 21.82 -28.45
CA THR A 684 2.18 23.12 -28.08
C THR A 684 0.78 22.94 -27.51
N VAL A 685 0.51 23.61 -26.39
CA VAL A 685 -0.83 23.73 -25.79
C VAL A 685 -1.06 25.22 -25.57
N ASP A 686 -1.37 25.91 -26.65
CA ASP A 686 -1.35 27.38 -26.73
C ASP A 686 -2.56 27.97 -27.50
N GLY A 687 -3.57 27.17 -27.82
CA GLY A 687 -4.72 27.60 -28.61
C GLY A 687 -4.36 27.90 -30.09
N GLY A 688 -3.19 27.47 -30.54
CA GLY A 688 -2.70 27.60 -31.90
C GLY A 688 -2.03 28.94 -32.17
N VAL A 689 -0.99 29.32 -31.42
CA VAL A 689 -0.23 30.55 -31.70
C VAL A 689 0.66 30.33 -32.95
N PRO A 690 0.38 30.97 -34.11
CA PRO A 690 1.05 30.59 -35.37
C PRO A 690 2.57 30.77 -35.37
N ALA A 691 3.05 31.74 -34.59
CA ALA A 691 4.47 32.03 -34.47
C ALA A 691 5.23 31.00 -33.60
N ALA A 692 4.52 30.12 -32.90
CA ALA A 692 5.08 29.07 -32.05
C ALA A 692 4.84 27.65 -32.63
N PHE A 693 4.30 27.53 -33.85
CA PHE A 693 4.15 26.23 -34.50
C PHE A 693 5.50 25.53 -34.63
N THR A 694 5.63 24.38 -33.96
CA THR A 694 6.81 23.52 -33.99
C THR A 694 7.05 23.02 -35.42
N ARG A 695 8.30 23.07 -35.89
CA ARG A 695 8.71 22.64 -37.23
C ARG A 695 9.87 21.67 -37.18
#